data_AF-A0A3D9UIL9-F1
#
_entry.id   AF-A0A3D9UIL9-F1
#
_cell.length_a   1.000
_cell.length_b   1.000
_cell.length_c   1.000
_cell.angle_alpha   90.00
_cell.angle_beta   90.00
_cell.angle_gamma   90.00
#
_symmetry.space_group_name_H-M   'P 1'
#
loop_
_entity.id
_entity.type
_entity.pdbx_description
1 polymer ?
#
loop_
_entity_poly.entity_id
_entity_poly.type
_entity_poly.pdbx_seq_one_letter_code
_entity_poly.pdbx_strand_id
1 'polypeptide(L)'
;MTKPLNSNLNVDALFLGPKSENAVFFREMMDYAVSEHMYWRSGFHPEDSALVTSIDRYEQNYRETLYRTEGILNQLSAKLKDTSIPFFSPRYLGHINGDTLMVSNLAYVMAMMYNPNNCSYEASPTTTDLELESGLDLCRMFGYDPQQAWGHITSGGTVANYEGLWVARNLKTLPLAISQHPETKNLLSHKSQKQLMNISTTEAVDLISELKKQGVFNEIRDMTCRGIGVKPEFLGKLLVPQSKHYSWIKAADIFGIGQENIIPLPVNEHYQTDIAKMREITLSLIEKGEAILAMIAVVGTTEVGAIDRIDEVIKLRQECEERYGASFYIHADAAYAGYACSLLLNEQGKFMEYDELVKHHHELGLIPENINWPKPEIYQSFKALKHVDSITVDPHKMGFIQYSAGAICIKDKRILDLISSHAAYIFESSGVHSDSPTSNRGILGASIMEGSKAGATAAALWAAHRLLPLNINGYGKVIAAGIVTANRLLDKITNMQPIKVEKYQFEMHIMPTPDFHMINFSFKEVGNTSLLNHNALNKRIYELCSYSTGRAYVNDLLTSSTILDYKEYGDIPGYYAEQCGFSYSEWKEVHHIYVLRAAVMTHCLRNEEHFEEYWEQLKSIFVRKLTQIVDEKEKKLHQRLDFDTSFLS
;
A
#
# COMPACT_ATOMS: atom_id res chain seq x y z
N MET A 1 -27.06 16.90 -5.66
CA MET A 1 -26.86 16.45 -7.05
C MET A 1 -25.85 17.38 -7.70
N THR A 2 -24.58 17.01 -7.65
CA THR A 2 -23.46 17.73 -8.29
C THR A 2 -23.42 17.38 -9.78
N LYS A 3 -23.16 18.37 -10.64
CA LYS A 3 -22.90 18.16 -12.08
C LYS A 3 -21.83 17.07 -12.26
N PRO A 4 -21.88 16.24 -13.32
CA PRO A 4 -20.84 15.25 -13.57
C PRO A 4 -19.52 15.99 -13.81
N LEU A 5 -18.59 15.90 -12.85
CA LEU A 5 -17.25 16.44 -13.00
C LEU A 5 -16.43 15.50 -13.92
N ASN A 6 -15.86 16.12 -14.94
CA ASN A 6 -14.58 15.79 -15.60
C ASN A 6 -14.50 14.63 -16.61
N SER A 7 -15.04 14.83 -17.80
CA SER A 7 -14.43 14.26 -19.02
C SER A 7 -13.04 14.88 -19.31
N ASN A 8 -12.80 16.14 -18.90
CA ASN A 8 -11.62 16.94 -19.29
C ASN A 8 -10.51 17.06 -18.22
N LEU A 9 -10.42 16.15 -17.25
CA LEU A 9 -9.35 16.16 -16.25
C LEU A 9 -7.96 16.03 -16.92
N ASN A 10 -7.02 16.91 -16.57
CA ASN A 10 -5.62 16.84 -16.97
C ASN A 10 -4.74 16.37 -15.79
N VAL A 11 -4.01 15.27 -15.96
CA VAL A 11 -3.17 14.66 -14.91
C VAL A 11 -1.97 15.55 -14.55
N ASP A 12 -1.38 16.25 -15.51
CA ASP A 12 -0.19 17.09 -15.28
C ASP A 12 -0.50 18.31 -14.40
N ALA A 13 -1.77 18.73 -14.36
CA ALA A 13 -2.24 19.83 -13.50
C ALA A 13 -2.48 19.41 -12.04
N LEU A 14 -2.34 18.12 -11.70
CA LEU A 14 -2.61 17.59 -10.36
C LEU A 14 -1.41 17.66 -9.42
N PHE A 15 -0.21 17.81 -9.98
CA PHE A 15 1.06 17.71 -9.28
C PHE A 15 1.84 19.03 -9.37
N LEU A 16 2.79 19.25 -8.47
CA LEU A 16 3.62 20.45 -8.53
C LEU A 16 4.52 20.42 -9.78
N GLY A 17 4.93 19.20 -10.15
CA GLY A 17 5.67 18.90 -11.36
C GLY A 17 7.18 18.77 -11.11
N PRO A 18 7.92 18.02 -11.95
CA PRO A 18 9.33 17.73 -11.73
C PRO A 18 10.25 18.96 -11.67
N LYS A 19 9.81 20.09 -12.23
CA LYS A 19 10.52 21.38 -12.22
C LYS A 19 9.69 22.48 -11.56
N SER A 20 8.67 22.11 -10.80
CA SER A 20 7.70 23.03 -10.21
C SER A 20 6.98 23.88 -11.25
N GLU A 21 6.59 23.26 -12.37
CA GLU A 21 5.87 23.88 -13.49
C GLU A 21 4.59 24.58 -13.02
N ASN A 22 3.94 24.03 -11.99
CA ASN A 22 2.71 24.58 -11.41
C ASN A 22 2.95 25.47 -10.16
N ALA A 23 4.17 25.97 -9.94
CA ALA A 23 4.54 26.72 -8.74
C ALA A 23 3.73 27.99 -8.49
N VAL A 24 3.27 28.68 -9.54
CA VAL A 24 2.48 29.92 -9.40
C VAL A 24 1.18 29.61 -8.69
N PHE A 25 0.38 28.71 -9.26
CA PHE A 25 -0.88 28.27 -8.67
C PHE A 25 -0.70 27.68 -7.27
N PHE A 26 0.32 26.83 -7.08
CA PHE A 26 0.57 26.21 -5.78
C PHE A 26 0.87 27.24 -4.68
N ARG A 27 1.69 28.26 -4.97
CA ARG A 27 1.99 29.34 -4.01
C ARG A 27 0.77 30.18 -3.68
N GLU A 28 -0.02 30.56 -4.70
CA GLU A 28 -1.25 31.34 -4.49
C GLU A 28 -2.24 30.59 -3.61
N MET A 29 -2.43 29.29 -3.85
CA MET A 29 -3.33 28.47 -3.03
C MET A 29 -2.77 28.18 -1.64
N MET A 30 -1.45 28.09 -1.49
CA MET A 30 -0.80 27.95 -0.18
C MET A 30 -0.99 29.21 0.67
N ASP A 31 -0.82 30.39 0.06
CA ASP A 31 -1.08 31.67 0.72
C ASP A 31 -2.56 31.81 1.10
N TYR A 32 -3.47 31.44 0.19
CA TYR A 32 -4.91 31.38 0.48
C TYR A 32 -5.21 30.47 1.68
N ALA A 33 -4.68 29.24 1.69
CA ALA A 33 -4.93 28.27 2.76
C ALA A 33 -4.48 28.77 4.14
N VAL A 34 -3.36 29.49 4.23
CA VAL A 34 -2.85 30.05 5.48
C VAL A 34 -3.61 31.33 5.86
N SER A 35 -3.89 32.20 4.89
CA SER A 35 -4.56 33.49 5.09
C SER A 35 -6.00 33.33 5.57
N GLU A 36 -6.76 32.37 5.04
CA GLU A 36 -8.14 32.12 5.47
C GLU A 36 -8.23 31.78 6.96
N HIS A 37 -7.28 30.98 7.46
CA HIS A 37 -7.22 30.67 8.89
C HIS A 37 -6.85 31.89 9.73
N MET A 38 -5.92 32.72 9.26
CA MET A 38 -5.56 33.97 9.94
C MET A 38 -6.77 34.91 10.03
N TYR A 39 -7.54 35.03 8.94
CA TYR A 39 -8.78 35.82 8.93
C TYR A 39 -9.82 35.25 9.88
N TRP A 40 -10.04 33.93 9.85
CA TRP A 40 -10.95 33.27 10.78
C TRP A 40 -10.58 33.56 12.24
N ARG A 41 -9.30 33.44 12.62
CA ARG A 41 -8.84 33.78 13.98
C ARG A 41 -9.10 35.24 14.35
N SER A 42 -8.85 36.17 13.43
CA SER A 42 -9.06 37.60 13.70
C SER A 42 -10.53 38.01 13.73
N GLY A 43 -11.40 37.24 13.05
CA GLY A 43 -12.84 37.49 12.99
C GLY A 43 -13.67 36.69 13.99
N PHE A 44 -13.07 35.73 14.69
CA PHE A 44 -13.73 34.96 15.75
C PHE A 44 -13.68 35.76 17.05
N HIS A 45 -14.86 36.16 17.55
CA HIS A 45 -15.00 37.13 18.65
C HIS A 45 -14.24 38.45 18.38
N PRO A 46 -14.69 39.27 17.40
CA PRO A 46 -14.02 40.52 17.04
C PRO A 46 -13.98 41.57 18.17
N GLU A 47 -14.78 41.39 19.22
CA GLU A 47 -14.75 42.17 20.45
C GLU A 47 -13.49 41.93 21.30
N ASP A 48 -12.80 40.81 21.12
CA ASP A 48 -11.61 40.47 21.89
C ASP A 48 -10.42 41.33 21.44
N SER A 49 -9.75 41.96 22.41
CA SER A 49 -8.56 42.75 22.13
C SER A 49 -7.35 41.85 21.82
N ALA A 50 -6.45 42.33 20.97
CA ALA A 50 -5.20 41.62 20.68
C ALA A 50 -4.37 41.46 21.97
N LEU A 51 -4.14 40.22 22.39
CA LEU A 51 -3.35 39.89 23.59
C LEU A 51 -1.84 40.13 23.40
N VAL A 52 -1.36 40.09 22.16
CA VAL A 52 0.02 40.44 21.79
C VAL A 52 -0.01 41.78 21.07
N THR A 53 0.46 42.83 21.73
CA THR A 53 0.33 44.20 21.26
C THR A 53 1.47 44.60 20.30
N SER A 54 1.37 45.79 19.71
CA SER A 54 2.49 46.35 18.95
C SER A 54 3.72 46.60 19.82
N ILE A 55 3.55 46.97 21.09
CA ILE A 55 4.68 47.23 22.01
C ILE A 55 5.46 45.93 22.24
N ASP A 56 4.76 44.84 22.58
CA ASP A 56 5.37 43.52 22.78
C ASP A 56 6.16 43.07 21.55
N ARG A 57 5.62 43.31 20.35
CA ARG A 57 6.26 42.96 19.07
C ARG A 57 7.55 43.75 18.77
N TYR A 58 7.71 44.95 19.34
CA TYR A 58 8.93 45.75 19.21
C TYR A 58 9.98 45.46 20.30
N GLU A 59 9.64 44.67 21.34
CA GLU A 59 10.62 44.23 22.33
C GLU A 59 11.76 43.45 21.67
N GLN A 60 12.95 43.55 22.27
CA GLN A 60 14.16 42.94 21.72
C GLN A 60 14.07 41.41 21.69
N ASN A 61 13.68 40.81 22.82
CA ASN A 61 13.50 39.35 22.97
C ASN A 61 12.46 38.79 21.97
N TYR A 62 11.39 39.52 21.68
CA TYR A 62 10.37 39.13 20.71
C TYR A 62 10.97 39.03 19.30
N ARG A 63 11.64 40.09 18.85
CA ARG A 63 12.30 40.13 17.53
C ARG A 63 13.43 39.11 17.42
N GLU A 64 14.25 38.96 18.45
CA GLU A 64 15.29 37.93 18.51
C GLU A 64 14.71 36.52 18.38
N THR A 65 13.55 36.26 18.99
CA THR A 65 12.86 34.97 18.87
C THR A 65 12.36 34.72 17.45
N LEU A 66 11.82 35.74 16.77
CA LEU A 66 11.44 35.63 15.36
C LEU A 66 12.65 35.38 14.45
N TYR A 67 13.77 36.09 14.65
CA TYR A 67 15.00 35.85 13.90
C TYR A 67 15.57 34.44 14.14
N ARG A 68 15.51 33.94 15.39
CA ARG A 68 15.90 32.56 15.68
C ARG A 68 14.99 31.55 14.97
N THR A 69 13.69 31.82 14.93
CA THR A 69 12.72 30.97 14.21
C THR A 69 13.04 30.92 12.72
N GLU A 70 13.27 32.06 12.08
CA GLU A 70 13.72 32.15 10.68
C GLU A 70 15.03 31.38 10.45
N GLY A 71 16.01 31.57 11.34
CA GLY A 71 17.29 30.85 11.28
C GLY A 71 17.12 29.33 11.34
N ILE A 72 16.24 28.82 12.21
CA ILE A 72 15.93 27.39 12.32
C ILE A 72 15.26 26.87 11.04
N LEU A 73 14.30 27.61 10.48
CA LEU A 73 13.60 27.23 9.25
C LEU A 73 14.55 27.21 8.05
N ASN A 74 15.47 28.18 7.96
CA ASN A 74 16.52 28.20 6.94
C ASN A 74 17.47 27.01 7.07
N GLN A 75 17.86 26.66 8.30
CA GLN A 75 18.69 25.48 8.57
C GLN A 75 17.98 24.17 8.19
N LEU A 76 16.69 24.05 8.52
CA LEU A 76 15.87 22.90 8.13
C LEU A 76 15.78 22.78 6.60
N SER A 77 15.47 23.88 5.90
CA SER A 77 15.40 23.92 4.44
C SER A 77 16.72 23.48 3.80
N ALA A 78 17.86 23.96 4.32
CA ALA A 78 19.18 23.58 3.83
C ALA A 78 19.46 22.08 4.02
N LYS A 79 19.16 21.54 5.21
CA LYS A 79 19.33 20.10 5.51
C LYS A 79 18.50 19.23 4.57
N LEU A 80 17.23 19.59 4.35
CA LEU A 80 16.34 18.83 3.45
C LEU A 80 16.86 18.82 2.01
N LYS A 81 17.33 19.97 1.49
CA LYS A 81 17.86 20.05 0.12
C LYS A 81 19.13 19.22 -0.09
N ASP A 82 19.92 19.01 0.96
CA ASP A 82 21.19 18.30 0.86
C ASP A 82 21.02 16.77 0.80
N THR A 83 20.05 16.21 1.52
CA THR A 83 19.94 14.75 1.74
C THR A 83 18.61 14.13 1.29
N SER A 84 17.59 14.91 0.95
CA SER A 84 16.30 14.36 0.52
C SER A 84 16.38 13.69 -0.84
N ILE A 85 15.57 12.64 -1.01
CA ILE A 85 15.43 11.94 -2.28
C ILE A 85 14.44 12.70 -3.19
N PRO A 86 14.78 12.99 -4.45
CA PRO A 86 13.93 13.76 -5.36
C PRO A 86 12.82 12.87 -5.96
N PHE A 87 11.85 12.43 -5.16
CA PHE A 87 10.75 11.56 -5.60
C PHE A 87 9.89 12.14 -6.73
N PHE A 88 9.89 13.47 -6.89
CA PHE A 88 9.21 14.17 -7.99
C PHE A 88 9.89 13.96 -9.36
N SER A 89 11.16 13.57 -9.39
CA SER A 89 11.92 13.45 -10.62
C SER A 89 11.66 12.10 -11.29
N PRO A 90 11.38 12.05 -12.61
CA PRO A 90 11.34 10.78 -13.35
C PRO A 90 12.66 10.00 -13.38
N ARG A 91 13.77 10.61 -12.93
CA ARG A 91 15.05 9.91 -12.69
C ARG A 91 15.01 9.00 -11.47
N TYR A 92 13.99 9.13 -10.63
CA TYR A 92 13.74 8.22 -9.52
C TYR A 92 12.85 7.06 -9.99
N LEU A 93 13.44 5.87 -10.06
CA LEU A 93 12.83 4.58 -10.38
C LEU A 93 13.15 3.58 -9.25
N GLY A 94 12.80 3.96 -8.02
CA GLY A 94 13.15 3.24 -6.80
C GLY A 94 11.95 2.56 -6.13
N HIS A 95 11.70 2.96 -4.88
CA HIS A 95 10.59 2.47 -4.05
C HIS A 95 9.25 3.10 -4.43
N ILE A 96 8.17 2.61 -3.80
CA ILE A 96 6.78 3.07 -3.94
C ILE A 96 6.64 4.47 -3.31
N ASN A 97 7.22 5.46 -3.98
CA ASN A 97 7.21 6.86 -3.63
C ASN A 97 7.20 7.66 -4.94
N GLY A 98 6.44 8.76 -4.97
CA GLY A 98 6.36 9.66 -6.10
C GLY A 98 6.03 11.07 -5.62
N ASP A 99 5.81 11.98 -6.57
CA ASP A 99 5.24 13.30 -6.27
C ASP A 99 3.83 13.14 -5.66
N THR A 100 3.41 14.07 -4.82
CA THR A 100 2.08 14.03 -4.19
C THR A 100 1.12 15.02 -4.85
N LEU A 101 -0.17 14.73 -4.75
CA LEU A 101 -1.20 15.60 -5.32
C LEU A 101 -1.16 16.98 -4.65
N MET A 102 -1.14 18.05 -5.45
CA MET A 102 -1.16 19.43 -4.94
C MET A 102 -2.37 19.67 -4.05
N VAL A 103 -3.55 19.19 -4.47
CA VAL A 103 -4.79 19.34 -3.69
C VAL A 103 -4.67 18.71 -2.30
N SER A 104 -3.97 17.57 -2.20
CA SER A 104 -3.73 16.87 -0.93
C SER A 104 -2.81 17.68 -0.02
N ASN A 105 -1.69 18.18 -0.58
CA ASN A 105 -0.74 19.02 0.16
C ASN A 105 -1.39 20.31 0.68
N LEU A 106 -2.17 20.99 -0.18
CA LEU A 106 -2.86 22.24 0.15
C LEU A 106 -3.93 22.03 1.23
N ALA A 107 -4.77 20.99 1.08
CA ALA A 107 -5.80 20.65 2.06
C ALA A 107 -5.20 20.24 3.41
N TYR A 108 -4.06 19.54 3.41
CA TYR A 108 -3.35 19.21 4.64
C TYR A 108 -2.88 20.45 5.38
N VAL A 109 -2.21 21.39 4.69
CA VAL A 109 -1.76 22.64 5.31
C VAL A 109 -2.95 23.43 5.85
N MET A 110 -4.01 23.58 5.05
CA MET A 110 -5.23 24.28 5.45
C MET A 110 -5.81 23.70 6.74
N ALA A 111 -6.01 22.38 6.81
CA ALA A 111 -6.59 21.74 7.99
C ALA A 111 -5.61 21.64 9.18
N MET A 112 -4.31 21.53 8.94
CA MET A 112 -3.28 21.49 9.99
C MET A 112 -3.29 22.77 10.83
N MET A 113 -3.63 23.91 10.24
CA MET A 113 -3.73 25.18 10.97
C MET A 113 -4.81 25.17 12.08
N TYR A 114 -5.83 24.32 11.94
CA TYR A 114 -6.86 24.06 12.97
C TYR A 114 -6.46 22.97 13.97
N ASN A 115 -5.43 22.16 13.65
CA ASN A 115 -4.94 21.05 14.45
C ASN A 115 -6.02 20.09 15.01
N PRO A 116 -7.00 19.62 14.20
CA PRO A 116 -8.07 18.78 14.69
C PRO A 116 -7.60 17.36 15.03
N ASN A 117 -8.15 16.80 16.10
CA ASN A 117 -7.89 15.41 16.53
C ASN A 117 -9.10 14.51 16.27
N ASN A 118 -9.03 13.68 15.22
CA ASN A 118 -10.09 12.77 14.78
C ASN A 118 -10.37 11.59 15.72
N CYS A 119 -9.65 11.47 16.85
CA CYS A 119 -9.98 10.49 17.88
C CYS A 119 -11.27 10.85 18.65
N SER A 120 -11.56 12.14 18.82
CA SER A 120 -12.81 12.61 19.45
C SER A 120 -13.56 13.55 18.50
N TYR A 121 -14.86 13.28 18.30
CA TYR A 121 -15.69 14.08 17.41
C TYR A 121 -15.80 15.53 17.87
N GLU A 122 -15.86 15.80 19.18
CA GLU A 122 -15.96 17.16 19.72
C GLU A 122 -14.74 18.03 19.36
N ALA A 123 -13.57 17.39 19.23
CA ALA A 123 -12.30 18.05 18.91
C ALA A 123 -12.08 18.23 17.40
N SER A 124 -12.97 17.69 16.57
CA SER A 124 -12.75 17.57 15.13
C SER A 124 -14.03 17.28 14.31
N PRO A 125 -15.17 17.97 14.55
CA PRO A 125 -16.46 17.56 14.00
C PRO A 125 -16.44 17.50 12.47
N THR A 126 -15.83 18.50 11.83
CA THR A 126 -15.68 18.55 10.38
C THR A 126 -14.76 17.45 9.87
N THR A 127 -13.53 17.35 10.37
CA THR A 127 -12.54 16.41 9.80
C THR A 127 -12.84 14.96 10.16
N THR A 128 -13.61 14.68 11.22
CA THR A 128 -14.17 13.34 11.47
C THR A 128 -15.16 12.97 10.37
N ASP A 129 -16.10 13.85 10.02
CA ASP A 129 -17.03 13.59 8.91
C ASP A 129 -16.28 13.39 7.58
N LEU A 130 -15.25 14.18 7.29
CA LEU A 130 -14.40 14.01 6.10
C LEU A 130 -13.72 12.63 6.06
N GLU A 131 -13.29 12.11 7.20
CA GLU A 131 -12.69 10.78 7.30
C GLU A 131 -13.71 9.67 7.04
N LEU A 132 -14.90 9.77 7.64
CA LEU A 132 -15.97 8.80 7.42
C LEU A 132 -16.40 8.76 5.95
N GLU A 133 -16.51 9.92 5.31
CA GLU A 133 -16.77 10.01 3.87
C GLU A 133 -15.68 9.32 3.06
N SER A 134 -14.41 9.64 3.32
CA SER A 134 -13.26 9.07 2.61
C SER A 134 -13.15 7.56 2.80
N GLY A 135 -13.43 7.06 4.01
CA GLY A 135 -13.49 5.63 4.31
C GLY A 135 -14.58 4.92 3.50
N LEU A 136 -15.76 5.54 3.39
CA LEU A 136 -16.85 5.01 2.57
C LEU A 136 -16.54 5.09 1.07
N ASP A 137 -15.80 6.10 0.61
CA ASP A 137 -15.34 6.17 -0.77
C ASP A 137 -14.44 4.98 -1.13
N LEU A 138 -13.49 4.65 -0.26
CA LEU A 138 -12.65 3.46 -0.41
C LEU A 138 -13.48 2.16 -0.38
N CYS A 139 -14.44 2.03 0.54
CA CYS A 139 -15.35 0.88 0.57
C CYS A 139 -16.13 0.72 -0.75
N ARG A 140 -16.66 1.82 -1.32
CA ARG A 140 -17.35 1.79 -2.61
C ARG A 140 -16.43 1.39 -3.75
N MET A 141 -15.17 1.85 -3.74
CA MET A 141 -14.17 1.48 -4.76
C MET A 141 -13.94 -0.05 -4.80
N PHE A 142 -14.01 -0.72 -3.66
CA PHE A 142 -13.90 -2.19 -3.59
C PHE A 142 -15.22 -2.94 -3.79
N GLY A 143 -16.33 -2.23 -4.03
CA GLY A 143 -17.64 -2.83 -4.24
C GLY A 143 -18.36 -3.27 -2.96
N TYR A 144 -17.95 -2.76 -1.79
CA TYR A 144 -18.69 -2.96 -0.55
C TYR A 144 -19.93 -2.07 -0.48
N ASP A 145 -20.98 -2.55 0.19
CA ASP A 145 -22.17 -1.75 0.47
C ASP A 145 -21.86 -0.70 1.55
N PRO A 146 -21.89 0.62 1.24
CA PRO A 146 -21.56 1.67 2.21
C PRO A 146 -22.54 1.75 3.40
N GLN A 147 -23.70 1.09 3.35
CA GLN A 147 -24.60 1.02 4.50
C GLN A 147 -24.12 0.02 5.56
N GLN A 148 -23.45 -1.04 5.11
CA GLN A 148 -22.95 -2.13 5.95
C GLN A 148 -21.45 -2.01 6.23
N ALA A 149 -20.69 -1.48 5.29
CA ALA A 149 -19.24 -1.40 5.37
C ALA A 149 -18.76 -0.29 6.31
N TRP A 150 -17.49 -0.40 6.67
CA TRP A 150 -16.75 0.61 7.42
C TRP A 150 -15.39 0.82 6.81
N GLY A 151 -14.91 2.06 6.78
CA GLY A 151 -13.54 2.35 6.43
C GLY A 151 -13.04 3.54 7.21
N HIS A 152 -11.75 3.56 7.52
CA HIS A 152 -11.11 4.71 8.15
C HIS A 152 -9.62 4.77 7.82
N ILE A 153 -9.00 5.91 8.14
CA ILE A 153 -7.59 6.17 7.90
C ILE A 153 -6.77 5.63 9.08
N THR A 154 -5.67 4.95 8.78
CA THR A 154 -4.64 4.54 9.74
C THR A 154 -3.34 5.32 9.50
N SER A 155 -2.38 5.23 10.43
CA SER A 155 -1.03 5.78 10.21
C SER A 155 -0.28 5.09 9.07
N GLY A 156 -0.73 3.93 8.59
CA GLY A 156 -0.17 3.26 7.42
C GLY A 156 -0.65 1.83 7.28
N GLY A 157 -0.35 1.22 6.13
CA GLY A 157 -0.79 -0.15 5.80
C GLY A 157 -0.34 -1.22 6.79
N THR A 158 0.75 -1.00 7.53
CA THR A 158 1.13 -1.91 8.63
C THR A 158 0.07 -1.94 9.73
N VAL A 159 -0.43 -0.77 10.16
CA VAL A 159 -1.48 -0.70 11.17
C VAL A 159 -2.82 -1.18 10.61
N ALA A 160 -3.12 -0.89 9.33
CA ALA A 160 -4.31 -1.46 8.68
C ALA A 160 -4.27 -3.00 8.65
N ASN A 161 -3.13 -3.61 8.32
CA ASN A 161 -2.94 -5.07 8.38
C ASN A 161 -3.10 -5.59 9.81
N TYR A 162 -2.57 -4.87 10.80
CA TYR A 162 -2.72 -5.23 12.21
C TYR A 162 -4.18 -5.21 12.62
N GLU A 163 -4.92 -4.16 12.25
CA GLU A 163 -6.32 -4.04 12.57
C GLU A 163 -7.17 -5.12 11.90
N GLY A 164 -6.89 -5.46 10.64
CA GLY A 164 -7.52 -6.59 9.94
C GLY A 164 -7.34 -7.92 10.68
N LEU A 165 -6.12 -8.19 11.17
CA LEU A 165 -5.83 -9.39 11.95
C LEU A 165 -6.43 -9.33 13.37
N TRP A 166 -6.45 -8.15 14.00
CA TRP A 166 -7.06 -7.94 15.30
C TRP A 166 -8.56 -8.26 15.24
N VAL A 167 -9.24 -7.74 14.22
CA VAL A 167 -10.64 -8.03 13.93
C VAL A 167 -10.87 -9.53 13.73
N ALA A 168 -10.07 -10.18 12.86
CA ALA A 168 -10.17 -11.62 12.60
C ALA A 168 -9.99 -12.46 13.88
N ARG A 169 -9.00 -12.11 14.71
CA ARG A 169 -8.71 -12.79 15.98
C ARG A 169 -9.87 -12.72 16.96
N ASN A 170 -10.44 -11.54 17.16
CA ASN A 170 -11.58 -11.38 18.08
C ASN A 170 -12.81 -12.14 17.58
N LEU A 171 -13.12 -12.04 16.28
CA LEU A 171 -14.22 -12.77 15.65
C LEU A 171 -14.06 -14.29 15.82
N LYS A 172 -12.85 -14.82 15.61
CA LYS A 172 -12.57 -16.26 15.68
C LYS A 172 -12.90 -16.86 17.04
N THR A 173 -12.70 -16.10 18.12
CA THR A 173 -12.94 -16.57 19.49
C THR A 173 -14.37 -16.36 19.99
N LEU A 174 -15.22 -15.63 19.24
CA LEU A 174 -16.59 -15.34 19.63
C LEU A 174 -17.47 -16.60 19.77
N PRO A 175 -17.49 -17.57 18.83
CA PRO A 175 -18.30 -18.78 18.97
C PRO A 175 -17.97 -19.60 20.22
N LEU A 176 -16.69 -19.67 20.60
CA LEU A 176 -16.27 -20.36 21.82
C LEU A 176 -16.79 -19.65 23.07
N ALA A 177 -16.67 -18.32 23.13
CA ALA A 177 -17.21 -17.53 24.24
C ALA A 177 -18.73 -17.74 24.41
N ILE A 178 -19.48 -17.74 23.30
CA ILE A 178 -20.92 -18.03 23.28
C ILE A 178 -21.20 -19.44 23.83
N SER A 179 -20.44 -20.45 23.40
CA SER A 179 -20.67 -21.84 23.82
C SER A 179 -20.42 -22.08 25.32
N GLN A 180 -19.62 -21.23 25.96
CA GLN A 180 -19.24 -21.35 27.37
C GLN A 180 -20.17 -20.59 28.31
N HIS A 181 -20.95 -19.64 27.80
CA HIS A 181 -21.80 -18.79 28.62
C HIS A 181 -23.19 -19.43 28.88
N PRO A 182 -23.69 -19.46 30.14
CA PRO A 182 -24.91 -20.19 30.49
C PRO A 182 -26.16 -19.79 29.71
N GLU A 183 -26.31 -18.49 29.39
CA GLU A 183 -27.51 -17.94 28.74
C GLU A 183 -27.48 -18.11 27.22
N THR A 184 -26.30 -18.20 26.60
CA THR A 184 -26.13 -18.18 25.14
C THR A 184 -25.62 -19.50 24.57
N LYS A 185 -25.19 -20.45 25.41
CA LYS A 185 -24.73 -21.78 24.98
C LYS A 185 -25.73 -22.52 24.09
N ASN A 186 -27.03 -22.26 24.26
CA ASN A 186 -28.09 -22.89 23.47
C ASN A 186 -28.08 -22.44 22.00
N LEU A 187 -27.54 -21.26 21.69
CA LEU A 187 -27.43 -20.75 20.32
C LEU A 187 -26.56 -21.66 19.44
N LEU A 188 -25.54 -22.29 20.03
CA LEU A 188 -24.57 -23.11 19.31
C LEU A 188 -24.42 -24.52 19.89
N SER A 189 -25.36 -24.97 20.72
CA SER A 189 -25.31 -26.29 21.39
C SER A 189 -25.34 -27.48 20.42
N HIS A 190 -25.84 -27.24 19.20
CA HIS A 190 -25.87 -28.21 18.11
C HIS A 190 -24.53 -28.35 17.37
N LYS A 191 -23.53 -27.51 17.68
CA LYS A 191 -22.20 -27.53 17.04
C LYS A 191 -21.15 -28.07 18.01
N SER A 192 -20.32 -28.99 17.52
CA SER A 192 -19.09 -29.43 18.20
C SER A 192 -18.06 -28.30 18.27
N GLN A 193 -17.08 -28.43 19.17
CA GLN A 193 -15.98 -27.46 19.27
C GLN A 193 -15.25 -27.25 17.94
N LYS A 194 -15.03 -28.33 17.16
CA LYS A 194 -14.45 -28.24 15.81
C LYS A 194 -15.31 -27.40 14.87
N GLN A 195 -16.63 -27.53 14.93
CA GLN A 195 -17.56 -26.73 14.12
C GLN A 195 -17.61 -25.27 14.58
N LEU A 196 -17.54 -24.99 15.88
CA LEU A 196 -17.47 -23.61 16.42
C LEU A 196 -16.26 -22.85 15.86
N MET A 197 -15.12 -23.53 15.77
CA MET A 197 -13.88 -23.01 15.23
C MET A 197 -13.88 -22.80 13.71
N ASN A 198 -14.98 -23.12 13.04
CA ASN A 198 -15.09 -23.18 11.59
C ASN A 198 -16.36 -22.50 11.04
N ILE A 199 -17.11 -21.81 11.92
CA ILE A 199 -18.26 -20.99 11.55
C ILE A 199 -17.85 -19.92 10.52
N SER A 200 -18.73 -19.66 9.56
CA SER A 200 -18.52 -18.62 8.54
C SER A 200 -18.42 -17.22 9.15
N THR A 201 -17.69 -16.32 8.51
CA THR A 201 -17.58 -14.93 9.00
C THR A 201 -18.95 -14.25 9.08
N THR A 202 -19.84 -14.51 8.12
CA THR A 202 -21.22 -14.02 8.13
C THR A 202 -22.01 -14.54 9.33
N GLU A 203 -22.01 -15.86 9.57
CA GLU A 203 -22.71 -16.44 10.73
C GLU A 203 -22.13 -15.91 12.06
N ALA A 204 -20.81 -15.77 12.17
CA ALA A 204 -20.17 -15.20 13.35
C ALA A 204 -20.56 -13.74 13.60
N VAL A 205 -20.70 -12.93 12.54
CA VAL A 205 -21.15 -11.54 12.64
C VAL A 205 -22.65 -11.46 12.96
N ASP A 206 -23.48 -12.35 12.43
CA ASP A 206 -24.91 -12.39 12.76
C ASP A 206 -25.15 -12.71 14.25
N LEU A 207 -24.29 -13.54 14.85
CA LEU A 207 -24.31 -13.79 16.30
C LEU A 207 -24.08 -12.52 17.12
N ILE A 208 -23.27 -11.55 16.67
CA ILE A 208 -23.10 -10.25 17.37
C ILE A 208 -24.45 -9.55 17.52
N SER A 209 -25.25 -9.54 16.45
CA SER A 209 -26.57 -8.91 16.45
C SER A 209 -27.53 -9.62 17.40
N GLU A 210 -27.48 -10.95 17.47
CA GLU A 210 -28.29 -11.75 18.37
C GLU A 210 -27.92 -11.54 19.85
N LEU A 211 -26.62 -11.51 20.16
CA LEU A 211 -26.13 -11.24 21.51
C LEU A 211 -26.52 -9.84 22.00
N LYS A 212 -26.54 -8.85 21.10
CA LYS A 212 -27.01 -7.49 21.42
C LYS A 212 -28.50 -7.47 21.74
N LYS A 213 -29.33 -8.20 20.98
CA LYS A 213 -30.78 -8.32 21.28
C LYS A 213 -31.04 -8.95 22.65
N GLN A 214 -30.21 -9.91 23.05
CA GLN A 214 -30.29 -10.56 24.35
C GLN A 214 -29.67 -9.74 25.50
N GLY A 215 -29.00 -8.62 25.22
CA GLY A 215 -28.41 -7.74 26.23
C GLY A 215 -27.11 -8.26 26.86
N VAL A 216 -26.57 -9.39 26.38
CA VAL A 216 -25.41 -10.09 26.96
C VAL A 216 -24.12 -9.90 26.15
N PHE A 217 -24.16 -9.11 25.07
CA PHE A 217 -23.01 -8.91 24.17
C PHE A 217 -21.72 -8.52 24.88
N ASN A 218 -21.76 -7.55 25.81
CA ASN A 218 -20.55 -7.07 26.47
C ASN A 218 -19.90 -8.16 27.33
N GLU A 219 -20.69 -8.94 28.07
CA GLU A 219 -20.20 -10.06 28.87
C GLU A 219 -19.54 -11.13 27.99
N ILE A 220 -20.21 -11.52 26.89
CA ILE A 220 -19.64 -12.47 25.93
C ILE A 220 -18.36 -11.93 25.27
N ARG A 221 -18.34 -10.64 24.93
CA ARG A 221 -17.16 -10.00 24.34
C ARG A 221 -15.97 -10.07 25.30
N ASP A 222 -16.19 -9.85 26.59
CA ASP A 222 -15.13 -9.93 27.60
C ASP A 222 -14.65 -11.37 27.84
N MET A 223 -15.45 -12.38 27.48
CA MET A 223 -15.04 -13.79 27.45
C MET A 223 -14.23 -14.18 26.19
N THR A 224 -14.16 -13.32 25.17
CA THR A 224 -13.30 -13.55 23.99
C THR A 224 -11.82 -13.31 24.31
N CYS A 225 -10.92 -13.54 23.35
CA CYS A 225 -9.50 -13.24 23.52
C CYS A 225 -9.19 -11.79 23.94
N ARG A 226 -10.14 -10.87 23.76
CA ARG A 226 -10.06 -9.50 24.27
C ARG A 226 -9.90 -9.44 25.78
N GLY A 227 -10.74 -10.15 26.54
CA GLY A 227 -10.76 -10.04 28.01
C GLY A 227 -10.00 -11.14 28.73
N ILE A 228 -9.97 -12.36 28.19
CA ILE A 228 -9.27 -13.49 28.82
C ILE A 228 -7.82 -13.69 28.32
N GLY A 229 -7.39 -12.86 27.37
CA GLY A 229 -6.10 -12.98 26.69
C GLY A 229 -6.09 -14.00 25.55
N VAL A 230 -5.00 -13.99 24.79
CA VAL A 230 -4.84 -14.84 23.61
C VAL A 230 -4.35 -16.23 24.01
N LYS A 231 -5.02 -17.24 23.45
CA LYS A 231 -4.68 -18.66 23.58
C LYS A 231 -4.49 -19.23 22.17
N PRO A 232 -3.23 -19.35 21.68
CA PRO A 232 -2.95 -19.72 20.29
C PRO A 232 -3.65 -21.01 19.83
N GLU A 233 -3.83 -21.96 20.73
CA GLU A 233 -4.53 -23.23 20.49
C GLU A 233 -6.00 -23.06 20.04
N PHE A 234 -6.60 -21.88 20.30
CA PHE A 234 -7.99 -21.54 19.95
C PHE A 234 -8.09 -20.45 18.88
N LEU A 235 -7.02 -20.11 18.18
CA LEU A 235 -7.06 -19.17 17.05
C LEU A 235 -7.00 -19.87 15.69
N GLY A 236 -6.26 -20.97 15.61
CA GLY A 236 -5.98 -21.63 14.33
C GLY A 236 -4.81 -20.98 13.58
N LYS A 237 -4.59 -21.44 12.35
CA LYS A 237 -3.45 -21.08 11.52
C LYS A 237 -3.67 -19.82 10.70
N LEU A 238 -2.63 -18.98 10.59
CA LEU A 238 -2.60 -17.78 9.75
C LEU A 238 -1.85 -18.11 8.45
N LEU A 239 -2.58 -18.20 7.34
CA LEU A 239 -2.03 -18.52 6.03
C LEU A 239 -1.62 -17.23 5.33
N VAL A 240 -0.35 -17.12 4.95
CA VAL A 240 0.24 -15.91 4.36
C VAL A 240 1.14 -16.26 3.18
N PRO A 241 1.16 -15.49 2.08
CA PRO A 241 2.08 -15.75 0.97
C PRO A 241 3.54 -15.71 1.42
N GLN A 242 4.42 -16.45 0.74
CA GLN A 242 5.86 -16.31 0.94
C GLN A 242 6.30 -14.85 0.68
N SER A 243 5.77 -14.25 -0.38
CA SER A 243 5.97 -12.86 -0.84
C SER A 243 5.29 -11.77 0.01
N LYS A 244 4.75 -12.11 1.18
CA LYS A 244 4.08 -11.18 2.09
C LYS A 244 4.99 -10.05 2.56
N HIS A 245 4.38 -8.92 2.92
CA HIS A 245 5.09 -7.88 3.67
C HIS A 245 5.43 -8.36 5.10
N TYR A 246 6.58 -7.94 5.63
CA TYR A 246 7.06 -8.34 6.96
C TYR A 246 6.09 -7.98 8.10
N SER A 247 5.14 -7.05 7.88
CA SER A 247 4.13 -6.68 8.88
C SER A 247 3.37 -7.88 9.39
N TRP A 248 3.12 -8.91 8.58
CA TRP A 248 2.37 -10.09 9.02
C TRP A 248 3.09 -10.91 10.10
N ILE A 249 4.42 -10.99 10.02
CA ILE A 249 5.25 -11.64 11.04
C ILE A 249 5.20 -10.82 12.34
N LYS A 250 5.31 -9.50 12.23
CA LYS A 250 5.19 -8.58 13.38
C LYS A 250 3.79 -8.60 14.00
N ALA A 251 2.75 -8.71 13.19
CA ALA A 251 1.37 -8.77 13.66
C ALA A 251 1.12 -10.04 14.48
N ALA A 252 1.62 -11.18 14.01
CA ALA A 252 1.51 -12.45 14.74
C ALA A 252 2.26 -12.42 16.08
N ASP A 253 3.42 -11.75 16.14
CA ASP A 253 4.17 -11.50 17.38
C ASP A 253 3.37 -10.59 18.33
N ILE A 254 3.00 -9.38 17.89
CA ILE A 254 2.29 -8.38 18.70
C ILE A 254 0.96 -8.92 19.26
N PHE A 255 0.23 -9.72 18.48
CA PHE A 255 -1.06 -10.28 18.91
C PHE A 255 -0.95 -11.61 19.65
N GLY A 256 0.26 -12.11 19.91
CA GLY A 256 0.46 -13.37 20.64
C GLY A 256 -0.07 -14.58 19.90
N ILE A 257 -0.07 -14.56 18.56
CA ILE A 257 -0.47 -15.69 17.72
C ILE A 257 0.65 -16.74 17.66
N GLY A 258 1.92 -16.32 17.75
CA GLY A 258 3.08 -17.19 17.63
C GLY A 258 3.48 -17.47 16.17
N GLN A 259 4.79 -17.50 15.90
CA GLN A 259 5.30 -17.68 14.54
C GLN A 259 5.04 -19.10 14.00
N GLU A 260 4.92 -20.09 14.87
CA GLU A 260 4.58 -21.48 14.56
C GLU A 260 3.15 -21.65 14.02
N ASN A 261 2.30 -20.63 14.17
CA ASN A 261 0.95 -20.60 13.63
C ASN A 261 0.88 -19.86 12.29
N ILE A 262 1.99 -19.31 11.81
CA ILE A 262 2.10 -18.73 10.47
C ILE A 262 2.45 -19.84 9.48
N ILE A 263 1.56 -20.08 8.52
CA ILE A 263 1.77 -21.07 7.47
C ILE A 263 2.09 -20.33 6.16
N PRO A 264 3.32 -20.41 5.66
CA PRO A 264 3.68 -19.79 4.40
C PRO A 264 3.02 -20.53 3.23
N LEU A 265 2.39 -19.78 2.34
CA LEU A 265 1.86 -20.27 1.07
C LEU A 265 2.92 -20.06 -0.02
N PRO A 266 3.36 -21.13 -0.71
CA PRO A 266 4.31 -21.02 -1.82
C PRO A 266 3.81 -20.10 -2.93
N VAL A 267 4.74 -19.49 -3.66
CA VAL A 267 4.43 -18.70 -4.86
C VAL A 267 4.80 -19.45 -6.14
N ASN A 268 4.21 -19.08 -7.27
CA ASN A 268 4.52 -19.57 -8.61
C ASN A 268 5.63 -18.73 -9.28
N GLU A 269 5.97 -19.02 -10.53
CA GLU A 269 6.96 -18.30 -11.33
C GLU A 269 6.61 -16.82 -11.62
N HIS A 270 5.35 -16.43 -11.40
CA HIS A 270 4.88 -15.05 -11.45
C HIS A 270 4.87 -14.38 -10.07
N TYR A 271 5.40 -15.06 -9.04
CA TYR A 271 5.44 -14.60 -7.64
C TYR A 271 4.07 -14.30 -7.03
N GLN A 272 3.02 -14.86 -7.62
CA GLN A 272 1.68 -14.95 -7.06
C GLN A 272 1.61 -16.20 -6.20
N THR A 273 0.76 -16.21 -5.17
CA THR A 273 0.44 -17.41 -4.40
C THR A 273 0.05 -18.54 -5.34
N ASP A 274 0.75 -19.68 -5.24
CA ASP A 274 0.47 -20.86 -6.04
C ASP A 274 -0.87 -21.45 -5.62
N ILE A 275 -1.84 -21.45 -6.55
CA ILE A 275 -3.21 -21.88 -6.29
C ILE A 275 -3.27 -23.36 -5.87
N ALA A 276 -2.49 -24.22 -6.54
CA ALA A 276 -2.51 -25.65 -6.27
C ALA A 276 -1.93 -25.94 -4.88
N LYS A 277 -0.82 -25.29 -4.52
CA LYS A 277 -0.19 -25.43 -3.21
C LYS A 277 -0.99 -24.79 -2.09
N MET A 278 -1.58 -23.62 -2.33
CA MET A 278 -2.53 -23.00 -1.41
C MET A 278 -3.67 -23.97 -1.09
N ARG A 279 -4.31 -24.52 -2.12
CA ARG A 279 -5.40 -25.49 -1.94
C ARG A 279 -4.95 -26.74 -1.20
N GLU A 280 -3.80 -27.33 -1.59
CA GLU A 280 -3.23 -28.51 -0.92
C GLU A 280 -3.02 -28.26 0.57
N ILE A 281 -2.37 -27.15 0.93
CA ILE A 281 -2.07 -26.78 2.33
C ILE A 281 -3.36 -26.56 3.11
N THR A 282 -4.28 -25.75 2.58
CA THR A 282 -5.56 -25.44 3.23
C THR A 282 -6.37 -26.70 3.52
N LEU A 283 -6.54 -27.59 2.53
CA LEU A 283 -7.30 -28.82 2.71
C LEU A 283 -6.59 -29.78 3.69
N SER A 284 -5.26 -29.92 3.63
CA SER A 284 -4.49 -30.72 4.58
C SER A 284 -4.69 -30.24 6.02
N LEU A 285 -4.71 -28.94 6.28
CA LEU A 285 -4.94 -28.38 7.62
C LEU A 285 -6.35 -28.74 8.13
N ILE A 286 -7.36 -28.55 7.29
CA ILE A 286 -8.76 -28.86 7.62
C ILE A 286 -8.95 -30.36 7.92
N GLU A 287 -8.33 -31.23 7.11
CA GLU A 287 -8.35 -32.68 7.27
C GLU A 287 -7.65 -33.13 8.57
N LYS A 288 -6.56 -32.48 8.95
CA LYS A 288 -5.88 -32.66 10.25
C LYS A 288 -6.68 -32.11 11.43
N GLY A 289 -7.76 -31.39 11.17
CA GLY A 289 -8.59 -30.76 12.20
C GLY A 289 -8.03 -29.44 12.72
N GLU A 290 -7.06 -28.85 12.04
CA GLU A 290 -6.54 -27.52 12.37
C GLU A 290 -7.44 -26.45 11.77
N ALA A 291 -7.96 -25.57 12.64
CA ALA A 291 -8.73 -24.41 12.19
C ALA A 291 -7.82 -23.39 11.51
N ILE A 292 -8.38 -22.61 10.58
CA ILE A 292 -7.68 -21.51 9.93
C ILE A 292 -8.23 -20.19 10.49
N LEU A 293 -7.36 -19.37 11.07
CA LEU A 293 -7.70 -18.05 11.58
C LEU A 293 -8.07 -17.13 10.42
N ALA A 294 -7.13 -16.93 9.51
CA ALA A 294 -7.27 -16.08 8.35
C ALA A 294 -6.35 -16.54 7.21
N MET A 295 -6.76 -16.22 5.99
CA MET A 295 -5.94 -16.31 4.78
C MET A 295 -5.69 -14.89 4.26
N ILE A 296 -4.42 -14.56 4.08
CA ILE A 296 -3.99 -13.28 3.52
C ILE A 296 -3.74 -13.47 2.03
N ALA A 297 -4.24 -12.53 1.22
CA ALA A 297 -3.93 -12.47 -0.20
C ALA A 297 -3.45 -11.07 -0.56
N VAL A 298 -2.40 -10.95 -1.35
CA VAL A 298 -1.70 -9.68 -1.60
C VAL A 298 -2.06 -9.14 -2.99
N VAL A 299 -2.49 -7.88 -3.05
CA VAL A 299 -2.80 -7.16 -4.30
C VAL A 299 -1.70 -6.13 -4.51
N GLY A 300 -0.65 -6.55 -5.22
CA GLY A 300 0.57 -5.79 -5.45
C GLY A 300 1.63 -6.08 -4.38
N THR A 301 2.36 -7.17 -4.54
CA THR A 301 3.45 -7.55 -3.64
C THR A 301 4.59 -6.51 -3.65
N THR A 302 5.29 -6.40 -2.52
CA THR A 302 6.27 -5.32 -2.29
C THR A 302 7.47 -5.37 -3.25
N GLU A 303 7.94 -6.56 -3.57
CA GLU A 303 9.21 -6.77 -4.28
C GLU A 303 9.05 -6.83 -5.79
N VAL A 304 7.92 -7.35 -6.28
CA VAL A 304 7.70 -7.67 -7.71
C VAL A 304 6.38 -7.13 -8.26
N GLY A 305 5.50 -6.58 -7.40
CA GLY A 305 4.20 -6.04 -7.84
C GLY A 305 3.20 -7.07 -8.35
N ALA A 306 3.35 -8.33 -7.94
CA ALA A 306 2.44 -9.43 -8.32
C ALA A 306 1.08 -9.28 -7.61
N ILE A 307 0.02 -9.75 -8.25
CA ILE A 307 -1.34 -9.72 -7.71
C ILE A 307 -1.83 -11.16 -7.55
N ASP A 308 -2.12 -11.55 -6.31
CA ASP A 308 -2.65 -12.88 -6.00
C ASP A 308 -4.01 -13.13 -6.65
N ARG A 309 -4.34 -14.40 -6.85
CA ARG A 309 -5.61 -14.88 -7.40
C ARG A 309 -6.71 -14.87 -6.34
N ILE A 310 -7.19 -13.66 -6.02
CA ILE A 310 -8.24 -13.42 -5.02
C ILE A 310 -9.51 -14.21 -5.35
N ASP A 311 -9.84 -14.32 -6.63
CA ASP A 311 -10.98 -15.11 -7.10
C ASP A 311 -10.87 -16.59 -6.70
N GLU A 312 -9.68 -17.17 -6.77
CA GLU A 312 -9.40 -18.55 -6.36
C GLU A 312 -9.39 -18.72 -4.84
N VAL A 313 -8.94 -17.71 -4.09
CA VAL A 313 -9.04 -17.68 -2.62
C VAL A 313 -10.50 -17.71 -2.16
N ILE A 314 -11.38 -16.92 -2.82
CA ILE A 314 -12.82 -16.93 -2.54
C ILE A 314 -13.45 -18.28 -2.88
N LYS A 315 -13.14 -18.84 -4.06
CA LYS A 315 -13.62 -20.18 -4.47
C LYS A 315 -13.18 -21.26 -3.48
N LEU A 316 -11.93 -21.21 -3.00
CA LEU A 316 -11.42 -22.17 -2.04
C LEU A 316 -12.16 -22.08 -0.70
N ARG A 317 -12.46 -20.87 -0.20
CA ARG A 317 -13.28 -20.74 1.02
C ARG A 317 -14.67 -21.34 0.84
N GLN A 318 -15.33 -21.07 -0.28
CA GLN A 318 -16.64 -21.65 -0.61
C GLN A 318 -16.57 -23.19 -0.66
N GLU A 319 -15.55 -23.74 -1.33
CA GLU A 319 -15.31 -25.18 -1.37
C GLU A 319 -15.13 -25.76 0.05
N CYS A 320 -14.36 -25.09 0.91
CA CYS A 320 -14.13 -25.53 2.29
C CYS A 320 -15.41 -25.48 3.13
N GLU A 321 -16.22 -24.44 2.97
CA GLU A 321 -17.51 -24.28 3.65
C GLU A 321 -18.49 -25.38 3.23
N GLU A 322 -18.64 -25.63 1.92
CA GLU A 322 -19.57 -26.61 1.37
C GLU A 322 -19.17 -28.06 1.68
N ARG A 323 -17.89 -28.40 1.51
CA ARG A 323 -17.42 -29.79 1.62
C ARG A 323 -17.05 -30.20 3.04
N TYR A 324 -16.52 -29.27 3.83
CA TYR A 324 -15.94 -29.58 5.14
C TYR A 324 -16.62 -28.83 6.30
N GLY A 325 -17.53 -27.90 6.00
CA GLY A 325 -18.10 -27.01 7.02
C GLY A 325 -17.03 -26.14 7.68
N ALA A 326 -15.96 -25.81 6.94
CA ALA A 326 -14.78 -25.11 7.42
C ALA A 326 -14.62 -23.75 6.76
N SER A 327 -14.75 -22.68 7.54
CA SER A 327 -14.55 -21.31 7.07
C SER A 327 -13.37 -20.62 7.75
N PHE A 328 -12.93 -19.53 7.12
CA PHE A 328 -11.84 -18.69 7.58
C PHE A 328 -12.02 -17.25 7.10
N TYR A 329 -11.42 -16.32 7.84
CA TYR A 329 -11.38 -14.91 7.49
C TYR A 329 -10.46 -14.69 6.29
N ILE A 330 -10.83 -13.79 5.38
CA ILE A 330 -10.00 -13.40 4.24
C ILE A 330 -9.69 -11.91 4.33
N HIS A 331 -8.41 -11.59 4.36
CA HIS A 331 -7.93 -10.22 4.30
C HIS A 331 -7.13 -10.01 3.01
N ALA A 332 -7.47 -8.97 2.25
CA ALA A 332 -6.67 -8.56 1.10
C ALA A 332 -5.71 -7.44 1.50
N ASP A 333 -4.41 -7.69 1.41
CA ASP A 333 -3.37 -6.66 1.52
C ASP A 333 -3.23 -5.95 0.17
N ALA A 334 -4.07 -4.94 -0.07
CA ALA A 334 -4.05 -4.12 -1.27
C ALA A 334 -3.37 -2.77 -1.02
N ALA A 335 -2.42 -2.72 -0.08
CA ALA A 335 -1.72 -1.51 0.30
C ALA A 335 -1.14 -0.78 -0.92
N TYR A 336 -0.51 -1.52 -1.83
CA TYR A 336 0.08 -0.96 -3.04
C TYR A 336 -0.94 -0.77 -4.17
N ALA A 337 -1.54 -1.85 -4.68
CA ALA A 337 -2.31 -1.76 -5.93
C ALA A 337 -3.83 -1.57 -5.72
N GLY A 338 -4.32 -1.31 -4.50
CA GLY A 338 -5.76 -1.15 -4.23
C GLY A 338 -6.43 -0.02 -5.01
N TYR A 339 -5.74 1.11 -5.23
CA TYR A 339 -6.26 2.22 -6.04
C TYR A 339 -6.42 1.87 -7.53
N ALA A 340 -5.82 0.77 -8.02
CA ALA A 340 -6.01 0.31 -9.39
C ALA A 340 -7.44 -0.14 -9.68
N CYS A 341 -8.23 -0.47 -8.65
CA CYS A 341 -9.68 -0.69 -8.78
C CYS A 341 -10.38 0.48 -9.45
N SER A 342 -9.93 1.73 -9.24
CA SER A 342 -10.55 2.91 -9.85
C SER A 342 -10.57 2.84 -11.39
N LEU A 343 -9.60 2.16 -12.01
CA LEU A 343 -9.55 2.01 -13.46
C LEU A 343 -10.54 0.96 -13.99
N LEU A 344 -11.16 0.17 -13.11
CA LEU A 344 -12.13 -0.88 -13.42
C LEU A 344 -13.59 -0.43 -13.24
N LEU A 345 -13.79 0.78 -12.72
CA LEU A 345 -15.08 1.34 -12.37
C LEU A 345 -15.50 2.40 -13.38
N ASN A 346 -16.73 2.30 -13.88
CA ASN A 346 -17.32 3.32 -14.74
C ASN A 346 -17.56 4.65 -13.98
N GLU A 347 -18.08 5.65 -14.66
CA GLU A 347 -18.27 7.00 -14.13
C GLU A 347 -19.25 7.04 -12.94
N GLN A 348 -20.09 6.02 -12.78
CA GLN A 348 -21.01 5.85 -11.65
C GLN A 348 -20.43 4.98 -10.52
N GLY A 349 -19.16 4.57 -10.61
CA GLY A 349 -18.49 3.75 -9.61
C GLY A 349 -18.89 2.28 -9.63
N LYS A 350 -19.36 1.75 -10.77
CA LYS A 350 -19.71 0.33 -10.94
C LYS A 350 -18.65 -0.40 -11.73
N PHE A 351 -18.33 -1.63 -11.33
CA PHE A 351 -17.47 -2.52 -12.10
C PHE A 351 -18.04 -2.74 -13.50
N MET A 352 -17.20 -2.51 -14.51
CA MET A 352 -17.51 -2.83 -15.91
C MET A 352 -17.22 -4.31 -16.17
N GLU A 353 -17.94 -4.92 -17.12
CA GLU A 353 -17.58 -6.26 -17.62
C GLU A 353 -16.29 -6.18 -18.46
N TYR A 354 -15.51 -7.27 -18.49
CA TYR A 354 -14.14 -7.24 -19.00
C TYR A 354 -14.01 -6.69 -20.44
N ASP A 355 -14.82 -7.19 -21.37
CA ASP A 355 -14.75 -6.77 -22.78
C ASP A 355 -15.17 -5.29 -22.96
N GLU A 356 -16.15 -4.83 -22.17
CA GLU A 356 -16.59 -3.44 -22.15
C GLU A 356 -15.51 -2.53 -21.56
N LEU A 357 -14.87 -2.97 -20.47
CA LEU A 357 -13.78 -2.26 -19.80
C LEU A 357 -12.62 -1.99 -20.76
N VAL A 358 -12.12 -3.03 -21.44
CA VAL A 358 -10.99 -2.92 -22.37
C VAL A 358 -11.33 -1.99 -23.52
N LYS A 359 -12.54 -2.14 -24.08
CA LYS A 359 -13.03 -1.25 -25.13
C LYS A 359 -13.09 0.21 -24.64
N HIS A 360 -13.63 0.45 -23.45
CA HIS A 360 -13.76 1.79 -22.88
C HIS A 360 -12.40 2.43 -22.58
N HIS A 361 -11.42 1.65 -22.14
CA HIS A 361 -10.02 2.12 -21.98
C HIS A 361 -9.43 2.62 -23.30
N HIS A 362 -9.66 1.91 -24.40
CA HIS A 362 -9.16 2.30 -25.72
C HIS A 362 -9.91 3.53 -26.26
N GLU A 363 -11.24 3.57 -26.15
CA GLU A 363 -12.06 4.70 -26.59
C GLU A 363 -11.69 6.01 -25.86
N LEU A 364 -11.37 5.92 -24.56
CA LEU A 364 -10.91 7.05 -23.76
C LEU A 364 -9.39 7.31 -23.88
N GLY A 365 -8.67 6.48 -24.63
CA GLY A 365 -7.21 6.57 -24.79
C GLY A 365 -6.46 6.44 -23.46
N LEU A 366 -7.00 5.72 -22.47
CA LEU A 366 -6.42 5.52 -21.14
C LEU A 366 -5.31 4.47 -21.15
N ILE A 367 -5.57 3.35 -21.83
CA ILE A 367 -4.60 2.29 -22.09
C ILE A 367 -4.48 2.17 -23.62
N PRO A 368 -3.29 2.33 -24.20
CA PRO A 368 -3.05 2.09 -25.63
C PRO A 368 -3.35 0.64 -26.05
N GLU A 369 -3.79 0.44 -27.30
CA GLU A 369 -4.19 -0.89 -27.81
C GLU A 369 -3.08 -1.95 -27.78
N ASN A 370 -1.81 -1.52 -27.80
CA ASN A 370 -0.67 -2.43 -27.70
C ASN A 370 -0.33 -2.85 -26.25
N ILE A 371 -1.07 -2.35 -25.26
CA ILE A 371 -0.88 -2.68 -23.84
C ILE A 371 -2.07 -3.51 -23.36
N ASN A 372 -1.81 -4.76 -23.00
CA ASN A 372 -2.82 -5.66 -22.45
C ASN A 372 -2.91 -5.51 -20.93
N TRP A 373 -3.68 -4.53 -20.45
CA TRP A 373 -3.99 -4.37 -19.03
C TRP A 373 -5.45 -3.96 -18.80
N PRO A 374 -6.15 -4.56 -17.81
CA PRO A 374 -5.69 -5.68 -16.98
C PRO A 374 -5.72 -7.01 -17.77
N LYS A 375 -4.81 -7.94 -17.43
CA LYS A 375 -4.94 -9.34 -17.88
C LYS A 375 -6.27 -9.92 -17.34
N PRO A 376 -6.94 -10.86 -18.04
CA PRO A 376 -8.24 -11.39 -17.62
C PRO A 376 -8.26 -11.92 -16.18
N GLU A 377 -7.23 -12.68 -15.79
CA GLU A 377 -7.07 -13.22 -14.45
C GLU A 377 -6.90 -12.13 -13.38
N ILE A 378 -6.19 -11.05 -13.70
CA ILE A 378 -5.98 -9.91 -12.79
C ILE A 378 -7.28 -9.14 -12.62
N TYR A 379 -8.06 -8.97 -13.69
CA TYR A 379 -9.41 -8.40 -13.59
C TYR A 379 -10.31 -9.22 -12.65
N GLN A 380 -10.28 -10.57 -12.74
CA GLN A 380 -11.06 -11.42 -11.84
C GLN A 380 -10.64 -11.25 -10.38
N SER A 381 -9.34 -11.17 -10.10
CA SER A 381 -8.84 -10.86 -8.76
C SER A 381 -9.42 -9.57 -8.19
N PHE A 382 -9.38 -8.47 -8.95
CA PHE A 382 -9.95 -7.20 -8.50
C PHE A 382 -11.48 -7.27 -8.32
N LYS A 383 -12.20 -7.92 -9.25
CA LYS A 383 -13.66 -8.10 -9.15
C LYS A 383 -14.06 -8.91 -7.90
N ALA A 384 -13.20 -9.83 -7.46
CA ALA A 384 -13.42 -10.67 -6.29
C ALA A 384 -13.20 -9.95 -4.95
N LEU A 385 -12.55 -8.78 -4.93
CA LEU A 385 -12.28 -8.03 -3.68
C LEU A 385 -13.54 -7.71 -2.88
N LYS A 386 -14.69 -7.48 -3.53
CA LYS A 386 -15.98 -7.26 -2.84
C LYS A 386 -16.42 -8.42 -1.93
N HIS A 387 -15.79 -9.59 -2.03
CA HIS A 387 -16.11 -10.78 -1.26
C HIS A 387 -15.20 -11.04 -0.06
N VAL A 388 -14.05 -10.35 0.05
CA VAL A 388 -13.16 -10.52 1.22
C VAL A 388 -13.75 -9.83 2.45
N ASP A 389 -13.24 -10.12 3.65
CA ASP A 389 -13.81 -9.60 4.90
C ASP A 389 -13.22 -8.23 5.28
N SER A 390 -11.93 -8.00 4.98
CA SER A 390 -11.31 -6.67 5.03
C SER A 390 -10.21 -6.48 4.01
N ILE A 391 -9.91 -5.21 3.71
CA ILE A 391 -8.93 -4.77 2.73
C ILE A 391 -8.06 -3.68 3.34
N THR A 392 -6.74 -3.85 3.30
CA THR A 392 -5.80 -2.75 3.52
C THR A 392 -5.57 -2.00 2.21
N VAL A 393 -5.53 -0.67 2.24
CA VAL A 393 -5.14 0.16 1.09
C VAL A 393 -4.36 1.39 1.58
N ASP A 394 -3.29 1.78 0.89
CA ASP A 394 -2.50 2.95 1.30
C ASP A 394 -2.72 4.16 0.38
N PRO A 395 -3.45 5.18 0.84
CA PRO A 395 -3.45 6.49 0.19
C PRO A 395 -2.05 7.09 -0.02
N HIS A 396 -1.10 6.87 0.90
CA HIS A 396 0.28 7.36 0.74
C HIS A 396 1.16 6.58 -0.25
N LYS A 397 0.61 5.54 -0.89
CA LYS A 397 1.23 4.81 -2.00
C LYS A 397 0.60 5.26 -3.31
N MET A 398 -0.36 4.49 -3.84
CA MET A 398 -1.01 4.77 -5.13
C MET A 398 -2.15 5.79 -5.05
N GLY A 399 -2.49 6.26 -3.85
CA GLY A 399 -3.35 7.43 -3.68
C GLY A 399 -2.61 8.76 -3.86
N PHE A 400 -1.27 8.77 -3.97
CA PHE A 400 -0.46 9.99 -4.11
C PHE A 400 -0.71 11.03 -3.01
N ILE A 401 -1.09 10.58 -1.82
CA ILE A 401 -1.24 11.38 -0.62
C ILE A 401 0.12 11.42 0.11
N GLN A 402 0.45 12.52 0.76
CA GLN A 402 1.65 12.59 1.58
C GLN A 402 1.58 11.64 2.79
N TYR A 403 2.74 11.15 3.21
CA TYR A 403 2.84 10.37 4.43
C TYR A 403 2.43 11.21 5.65
N SER A 404 1.76 10.65 6.66
CA SER A 404 1.34 9.24 6.77
C SER A 404 -0.16 9.07 6.55
N ALA A 405 -0.56 8.16 5.66
CA ALA A 405 -1.94 7.83 5.35
C ALA A 405 -2.07 6.38 4.83
N GLY A 406 -2.43 5.47 5.72
CA GLY A 406 -2.98 4.15 5.38
C GLY A 406 -4.50 4.13 5.53
N ALA A 407 -5.14 3.04 5.14
CA ALA A 407 -6.57 2.84 5.41
C ALA A 407 -6.90 1.35 5.46
N ILE A 408 -7.97 1.04 6.20
CA ILE A 408 -8.61 -0.27 6.22
C ILE A 408 -10.08 -0.11 5.82
N CYS A 409 -10.56 -1.04 5.01
CA CYS A 409 -11.97 -1.21 4.67
C CYS A 409 -12.45 -2.56 5.20
N ILE A 410 -13.55 -2.57 5.95
CA ILE A 410 -14.18 -3.74 6.54
C ILE A 410 -15.55 -3.89 5.90
N LYS A 411 -15.85 -5.09 5.40
CA LYS A 411 -17.08 -5.36 4.65
C LYS A 411 -18.35 -5.21 5.50
N ASP A 412 -18.28 -5.57 6.78
CA ASP A 412 -19.40 -5.49 7.72
C ASP A 412 -18.97 -4.84 9.03
N LYS A 413 -19.48 -3.62 9.27
CA LYS A 413 -19.14 -2.78 10.41
C LYS A 413 -19.58 -3.35 11.75
N ARG A 414 -20.50 -4.33 11.78
CA ARG A 414 -20.95 -4.99 13.02
C ARG A 414 -19.78 -5.69 13.73
N ILE A 415 -18.73 -6.07 13.00
CA ILE A 415 -17.54 -6.68 13.58
C ILE A 415 -16.75 -5.73 14.49
N LEU A 416 -16.87 -4.42 14.29
CA LEU A 416 -16.17 -3.40 15.07
C LEU A 416 -16.54 -3.46 16.53
N ASP A 417 -17.77 -3.85 16.85
CA ASP A 417 -18.26 -3.94 18.23
C ASP A 417 -17.39 -4.85 19.12
N LEU A 418 -16.72 -5.85 18.51
CA LEU A 418 -15.80 -6.75 19.19
C LEU A 418 -14.49 -6.08 19.61
N ILE A 419 -14.05 -5.07 18.86
CA ILE A 419 -12.80 -4.34 19.11
C ILE A 419 -13.04 -2.99 19.79
N SER A 420 -14.26 -2.46 19.77
CA SER A 420 -14.59 -1.17 20.36
C SER A 420 -14.34 -1.09 21.87
N SER A 421 -13.83 0.05 22.32
CA SER A 421 -13.62 0.39 23.73
C SER A 421 -14.37 1.68 24.07
N HIS A 422 -15.33 1.62 25.00
CA HIS A 422 -16.03 2.82 25.47
C HIS A 422 -15.32 3.38 26.71
N ALA A 423 -14.68 4.54 26.57
CA ALA A 423 -14.09 5.29 27.67
C ALA A 423 -15.05 6.40 28.11
N ALA A 424 -15.39 6.44 29.40
CA ALA A 424 -16.41 7.34 29.96
C ALA A 424 -16.13 8.85 29.78
N TYR A 425 -14.92 9.25 29.35
CA TYR A 425 -14.51 10.65 29.18
C TYR A 425 -14.52 11.14 27.73
N ILE A 426 -14.84 10.30 26.73
CA ILE A 426 -14.89 10.66 25.29
C ILE A 426 -16.33 10.66 24.75
N PHE A 427 -17.25 9.99 25.43
CA PHE A 427 -18.59 9.73 24.91
C PHE A 427 -19.63 10.35 25.84
N GLU A 428 -20.03 11.60 25.57
CA GLU A 428 -21.33 12.04 26.04
C GLU A 428 -22.39 11.13 25.40
N SER A 429 -23.11 10.41 26.25
CA SER A 429 -24.36 9.76 25.89
C SER A 429 -25.36 10.84 25.47
N SER A 430 -25.23 11.31 24.24
CA SER A 430 -26.25 12.12 23.59
C SER A 430 -27.45 11.19 23.44
N GLY A 431 -28.40 11.33 24.37
CA GLY A 431 -29.61 10.53 24.49
C GLY A 431 -30.58 10.69 23.33
N VAL A 432 -30.14 10.31 22.13
CA VAL A 432 -30.96 10.27 20.92
C VAL A 432 -30.93 8.84 20.41
N HIS A 433 -31.96 8.08 20.79
CA HIS A 433 -32.45 6.98 19.96
C HIS A 433 -32.62 7.50 18.53
N SER A 434 -31.69 7.20 17.63
CA SER A 434 -31.93 7.42 16.21
C SER A 434 -31.25 6.35 15.37
N ASP A 435 -32.06 5.62 14.62
CA ASP A 435 -31.69 4.77 13.49
C ASP A 435 -31.16 5.62 12.30
N SER A 436 -30.39 6.66 12.58
CA SER A 436 -29.85 7.61 11.61
C SER A 436 -28.40 7.25 11.25
N PRO A 437 -27.95 7.42 9.99
CA PRO A 437 -26.56 7.26 9.56
C PRO A 437 -25.53 8.09 10.36
N THR A 438 -25.99 9.01 11.20
CA THR A 438 -25.20 9.85 12.11
C THR A 438 -24.67 9.13 13.35
N SER A 439 -25.00 7.84 13.56
CA SER A 439 -24.52 7.04 14.71
C SER A 439 -23.02 6.71 14.67
N ASN A 440 -22.36 6.87 13.52
CA ASN A 440 -20.95 6.54 13.33
C ASN A 440 -19.96 7.56 13.93
N ARG A 441 -20.42 8.75 14.34
CA ARG A 441 -19.55 9.85 14.77
C ARG A 441 -18.82 9.59 16.10
N GLY A 442 -19.47 8.92 17.05
CA GLY A 442 -18.84 8.47 18.29
C GLY A 442 -18.09 7.14 18.17
N ILE A 443 -18.15 6.48 17.00
CA ILE A 443 -17.59 5.13 16.81
C ILE A 443 -16.11 5.19 16.43
N LEU A 444 -15.65 6.24 15.74
CA LEU A 444 -14.30 6.29 15.16
C LEU A 444 -13.20 6.06 16.20
N GLY A 445 -13.01 6.95 17.17
CA GLY A 445 -11.96 6.76 18.19
C GLY A 445 -12.15 5.57 19.11
N ALA A 446 -13.39 5.06 19.25
CA ALA A 446 -13.67 3.89 20.05
C ALA A 446 -13.27 2.58 19.37
N SER A 447 -13.25 2.55 18.04
CA SER A 447 -13.33 1.31 17.23
C SER A 447 -12.17 1.14 16.26
N ILE A 448 -11.04 1.76 16.57
CA ILE A 448 -9.80 1.69 15.79
C ILE A 448 -8.67 1.25 16.71
N MET A 449 -7.57 0.76 16.13
CA MET A 449 -6.39 0.34 16.89
C MET A 449 -5.61 1.53 17.48
N GLU A 450 -5.65 2.67 16.80
CA GLU A 450 -4.89 3.87 17.15
C GLU A 450 -5.65 4.81 18.09
N GLY A 451 -4.98 5.84 18.61
CA GLY A 451 -5.60 6.90 19.42
C GLY A 451 -5.72 8.20 18.63
N SER A 452 -5.14 9.27 19.19
CA SER A 452 -5.09 10.59 18.55
C SER A 452 -4.55 10.52 17.13
N LYS A 453 -5.25 11.15 16.20
CA LYS A 453 -4.89 11.16 14.77
C LYS A 453 -5.29 12.46 14.11
N ALA A 454 -4.44 12.96 13.21
CA ALA A 454 -4.59 14.28 12.62
C ALA A 454 -5.76 14.34 11.63
N GLY A 455 -6.74 15.22 11.88
CA GLY A 455 -7.81 15.49 10.92
C GLY A 455 -7.31 16.16 9.63
N ALA A 456 -6.10 16.71 9.64
CA ALA A 456 -5.43 17.18 8.43
C ALA A 456 -5.18 16.05 7.40
N THR A 457 -4.88 14.83 7.85
CA THR A 457 -4.77 13.67 6.97
C THR A 457 -6.10 13.33 6.32
N ALA A 458 -7.20 13.41 7.08
CA ALA A 458 -8.55 13.20 6.56
C ALA A 458 -8.95 14.27 5.53
N ALA A 459 -8.66 15.54 5.79
CA ALA A 459 -8.91 16.62 4.85
C ALA A 459 -8.12 16.45 3.54
N ALA A 460 -6.86 16.03 3.63
CA ALA A 460 -6.02 15.78 2.47
C ALA A 460 -6.56 14.65 1.59
N LEU A 461 -6.92 13.52 2.21
CA LEU A 461 -7.51 12.38 1.50
C LEU A 461 -8.86 12.75 0.87
N TRP A 462 -9.74 13.38 1.66
CA TRP A 462 -11.05 13.80 1.21
C TRP A 462 -10.95 14.72 0.00
N ALA A 463 -10.11 15.77 0.07
CA ALA A 463 -9.97 16.73 -1.01
C ALA A 463 -9.45 16.05 -2.30
N ALA A 464 -8.52 15.10 -2.18
CA ALA A 464 -8.07 14.29 -3.29
C ALA A 464 -9.21 13.45 -3.89
N HIS A 465 -10.02 12.77 -3.07
CA HIS A 465 -11.17 11.97 -3.53
C HIS A 465 -12.34 12.80 -4.10
N ARG A 466 -12.47 14.07 -3.70
CA ARG A 466 -13.44 15.00 -4.29
C ARG A 466 -12.99 15.52 -5.65
N LEU A 467 -11.70 15.83 -5.81
CA LEU A 467 -11.15 16.28 -7.10
C LEU A 467 -11.03 15.11 -8.09
N LEU A 468 -10.61 13.94 -7.58
CA LEU A 468 -10.38 12.71 -8.32
C LEU A 468 -11.33 11.64 -7.78
N PRO A 469 -12.52 11.48 -8.36
CA PRO A 469 -13.38 10.35 -8.04
C PRO A 469 -12.62 9.02 -8.19
N LEU A 470 -12.92 8.04 -7.34
CA LEU A 470 -12.32 6.69 -7.36
C LEU A 470 -12.92 5.85 -8.50
N ASN A 471 -12.83 6.34 -9.73
CA ASN A 471 -13.28 5.67 -10.95
C ASN A 471 -12.47 6.15 -12.17
N ILE A 472 -12.88 5.73 -13.36
CA ILE A 472 -12.19 6.00 -14.63
C ILE A 472 -12.03 7.49 -14.97
N ASN A 473 -12.90 8.37 -14.45
CA ASN A 473 -12.82 9.82 -14.70
C ASN A 473 -11.81 10.54 -13.81
N GLY A 474 -11.46 9.96 -12.66
CA GLY A 474 -10.54 10.52 -11.68
C GLY A 474 -9.26 9.70 -11.57
N TYR A 475 -9.13 8.94 -10.48
CA TYR A 475 -7.92 8.14 -10.20
C TYR A 475 -7.58 7.15 -11.31
N GLY A 476 -8.58 6.63 -12.06
CA GLY A 476 -8.30 5.73 -13.18
C GLY A 476 -7.31 6.33 -14.19
N LYS A 477 -7.40 7.65 -14.48
CA LYS A 477 -6.46 8.33 -15.37
C LYS A 477 -5.04 8.41 -14.80
N VAL A 478 -4.92 8.67 -13.49
CA VAL A 478 -3.64 8.76 -12.79
C VAL A 478 -2.95 7.40 -12.76
N ILE A 479 -3.70 6.34 -12.40
CA ILE A 479 -3.19 4.97 -12.37
C ILE A 479 -2.80 4.50 -13.78
N ALA A 480 -3.62 4.79 -14.78
CA ALA A 480 -3.33 4.44 -16.17
C ALA A 480 -2.01 5.07 -16.65
N ALA A 481 -1.68 6.30 -16.24
CA ALA A 481 -0.40 6.93 -16.60
C ALA A 481 0.82 6.12 -16.12
N GLY A 482 0.77 5.61 -14.89
CA GLY A 482 1.83 4.75 -14.34
C GLY A 482 1.93 3.40 -15.07
N ILE A 483 0.80 2.73 -15.32
CA ILE A 483 0.75 1.45 -16.06
C ILE A 483 1.32 1.62 -17.47
N VAL A 484 0.92 2.66 -18.19
CA VAL A 484 1.39 2.93 -19.56
C VAL A 484 2.90 3.18 -19.57
N THR A 485 3.40 3.99 -18.63
CA THR A 485 4.84 4.27 -18.51
C THR A 485 5.61 2.99 -18.22
N ALA A 486 5.11 2.15 -17.30
CA ALA A 486 5.77 0.89 -16.98
C ALA A 486 5.82 -0.08 -18.18
N ASN A 487 4.71 -0.22 -18.91
CA ASN A 487 4.67 -1.09 -20.09
C ASN A 487 5.58 -0.59 -21.22
N ARG A 488 5.72 0.73 -21.41
CA ARG A 488 6.69 1.27 -22.37
C ARG A 488 8.13 1.02 -21.94
N LEU A 489 8.47 1.19 -20.66
CA LEU A 489 9.79 0.84 -20.14
C LEU A 489 10.08 -0.66 -20.34
N LEU A 490 9.09 -1.51 -20.06
CA LEU A 490 9.18 -2.95 -20.28
C LEU A 490 9.50 -3.28 -21.74
N ASP A 491 8.75 -2.72 -22.69
CA ASP A 491 8.97 -2.92 -24.12
C ASP A 491 10.37 -2.46 -24.56
N LYS A 492 10.78 -1.27 -24.12
CA LYS A 492 12.10 -0.72 -24.45
C LYS A 492 13.26 -1.55 -23.90
N ILE A 493 13.15 -2.03 -22.66
CA ILE A 493 14.20 -2.87 -22.05
C ILE A 493 14.23 -4.24 -22.72
N THR A 494 13.07 -4.84 -23.03
CA THR A 494 12.98 -6.18 -23.66
C THR A 494 13.61 -6.19 -25.04
N ASN A 495 13.41 -5.12 -25.82
CA ASN A 495 13.95 -5.01 -27.18
C ASN A 495 15.34 -4.36 -27.22
N MET A 496 15.98 -4.13 -26.07
CA MET A 496 17.26 -3.44 -25.99
C MET A 496 18.40 -4.33 -26.52
N GLN A 497 19.17 -3.79 -27.47
CA GLN A 497 20.38 -4.47 -27.95
C GLN A 497 21.48 -4.44 -26.86
N PRO A 498 22.40 -5.44 -26.84
CA PRO A 498 23.49 -5.46 -25.87
C PRO A 498 24.30 -4.15 -25.87
N ILE A 499 24.51 -3.59 -24.69
CA ILE A 499 25.31 -2.39 -24.48
C ILE A 499 26.78 -2.77 -24.59
N LYS A 500 27.50 -2.18 -25.57
CA LYS A 500 28.92 -2.42 -25.78
C LYS A 500 29.76 -1.38 -25.04
N VAL A 501 30.71 -1.83 -24.24
CA VAL A 501 31.69 -1.01 -23.52
C VAL A 501 33.06 -1.65 -23.72
N GLU A 502 33.89 -1.03 -24.57
CA GLU A 502 35.17 -1.59 -24.99
C GLU A 502 35.03 -3.04 -25.52
N LYS A 503 35.68 -4.01 -24.86
CA LYS A 503 35.60 -5.45 -25.17
C LYS A 503 34.41 -6.16 -24.51
N TYR A 504 33.71 -5.50 -23.59
CA TYR A 504 32.60 -6.06 -22.83
C TYR A 504 31.26 -5.77 -23.50
N GLN A 505 30.30 -6.67 -23.32
CA GLN A 505 28.91 -6.49 -23.77
C GLN A 505 27.97 -6.86 -22.62
N PHE A 506 26.92 -6.08 -22.42
CA PHE A 506 25.95 -6.27 -21.35
C PHE A 506 24.53 -6.32 -21.91
N GLU A 507 23.80 -7.38 -21.57
CA GLU A 507 22.38 -7.54 -21.87
C GLU A 507 21.54 -7.11 -20.67
N MET A 508 20.33 -6.60 -20.94
CA MET A 508 19.33 -6.38 -19.91
C MET A 508 18.33 -7.53 -19.93
N HIS A 509 18.03 -8.07 -18.76
CA HIS A 509 17.06 -9.13 -18.55
C HIS A 509 15.98 -8.63 -17.62
N ILE A 510 14.72 -8.92 -17.91
CA ILE A 510 13.56 -8.50 -17.11
C ILE A 510 12.93 -9.74 -16.50
N MET A 511 12.50 -9.63 -15.25
CA MET A 511 11.62 -10.63 -14.64
C MET A 511 10.27 -10.72 -15.39
N PRO A 512 9.51 -11.82 -15.23
CA PRO A 512 8.21 -12.01 -15.89
C PRO A 512 7.27 -10.78 -15.76
N THR A 513 6.50 -10.54 -16.83
CA THR A 513 5.69 -9.33 -17.06
C THR A 513 4.85 -8.92 -15.84
N PRO A 514 4.95 -7.65 -15.38
CA PRO A 514 4.30 -7.23 -14.16
C PRO A 514 2.77 -7.22 -14.28
N ASP A 515 2.10 -7.54 -13.18
CA ASP A 515 0.63 -7.46 -13.08
C ASP A 515 0.14 -6.00 -12.90
N PHE A 516 1.06 -5.09 -12.58
CA PHE A 516 0.81 -3.67 -12.41
C PHE A 516 1.96 -2.84 -12.99
N HIS A 517 2.51 -1.87 -12.25
CA HIS A 517 3.51 -0.92 -12.75
C HIS A 517 4.87 -0.96 -12.01
N MET A 518 5.22 -2.11 -11.42
CA MET A 518 6.57 -2.37 -10.89
C MET A 518 7.36 -3.17 -11.92
N ILE A 519 8.64 -2.84 -12.15
CA ILE A 519 9.51 -3.55 -13.09
C ILE A 519 10.78 -3.97 -12.38
N ASN A 520 11.11 -5.25 -12.50
CA ASN A 520 12.36 -5.80 -11.99
C ASN A 520 13.23 -6.26 -13.15
N PHE A 521 14.50 -5.90 -13.12
CA PHE A 521 15.44 -6.18 -14.19
C PHE A 521 16.86 -6.35 -13.65
N SER A 522 17.74 -6.85 -14.49
CA SER A 522 19.15 -7.05 -14.20
C SER A 522 20.00 -6.85 -15.44
N PHE A 523 21.27 -6.51 -15.25
CA PHE A 523 22.28 -6.52 -16.29
C PHE A 523 23.08 -7.81 -16.23
N LYS A 524 23.39 -8.39 -17.39
CA LYS A 524 24.22 -9.59 -17.51
C LYS A 524 25.35 -9.34 -18.52
N GLU A 525 26.59 -9.57 -18.09
CA GLU A 525 27.75 -9.61 -18.99
C GLU A 525 27.60 -10.81 -19.95
N VAL A 526 27.70 -10.57 -21.27
CA VAL A 526 27.61 -11.61 -22.30
C VAL A 526 28.75 -12.62 -22.09
N GLY A 527 28.41 -13.91 -22.10
CA GLY A 527 29.36 -14.98 -21.81
C GLY A 527 29.60 -15.26 -20.31
N ASN A 528 29.08 -14.44 -19.39
CA ASN A 528 29.14 -14.76 -17.96
C ASN A 528 28.20 -15.93 -17.63
N THR A 529 28.76 -16.98 -17.03
CA THR A 529 28.04 -18.16 -16.53
C THR A 529 27.93 -18.20 -15.01
N SER A 530 28.56 -17.26 -14.29
CA SER A 530 28.54 -17.22 -12.82
C SER A 530 27.46 -16.27 -12.29
N LEU A 531 26.57 -16.80 -11.46
CA LEU A 531 25.51 -16.06 -10.80
C LEU A 531 26.07 -15.16 -9.68
N LEU A 532 27.17 -15.54 -9.04
CA LEU A 532 27.89 -14.65 -8.11
C LEU A 532 28.38 -13.38 -8.81
N ASN A 533 28.97 -13.51 -10.00
CA ASN A 533 29.43 -12.36 -10.78
C ASN A 533 28.25 -11.50 -11.25
N HIS A 534 27.12 -12.12 -11.61
CA HIS A 534 25.89 -11.41 -11.95
C HIS A 534 25.34 -10.60 -10.76
N ASN A 535 25.31 -11.21 -9.57
CA ASN A 535 24.87 -10.54 -8.35
C ASN A 535 25.82 -9.38 -7.99
N ALA A 536 27.14 -9.58 -8.13
CA ALA A 536 28.12 -8.53 -7.89
C ALA A 536 27.97 -7.34 -8.86
N LEU A 537 27.73 -7.62 -10.14
CA LEU A 537 27.46 -6.59 -11.16
C LEU A 537 26.22 -5.75 -10.80
N ASN A 538 25.08 -6.40 -10.56
CA ASN A 538 23.83 -5.70 -10.30
C ASN A 538 23.85 -4.97 -8.95
N LYS A 539 24.49 -5.53 -7.93
CA LYS A 539 24.75 -4.83 -6.68
C LYS A 539 25.59 -3.57 -6.92
N ARG A 540 26.65 -3.66 -7.74
CA ARG A 540 27.48 -2.49 -8.04
C ARG A 540 26.72 -1.42 -8.83
N ILE A 541 25.86 -1.82 -9.77
CA ILE A 541 24.98 -0.89 -10.49
C ILE A 541 24.02 -0.21 -9.51
N TYR A 542 23.39 -0.95 -8.61
CA TYR A 542 22.55 -0.38 -7.56
C TYR A 542 23.32 0.62 -6.69
N GLU A 543 24.53 0.28 -6.25
CA GLU A 543 25.37 1.20 -5.48
C GLU A 543 25.57 2.52 -6.24
N LEU A 544 25.99 2.46 -7.50
CA LEU A 544 26.19 3.64 -8.35
C LEU A 544 24.91 4.40 -8.68
N CYS A 545 23.74 3.77 -8.55
CA CYS A 545 22.41 4.32 -8.85
C CYS A 545 21.56 4.45 -7.59
N SER A 546 22.16 4.57 -6.40
CA SER A 546 21.45 4.79 -5.14
C SER A 546 22.13 5.87 -4.32
N TYR A 547 21.56 6.19 -3.15
CA TYR A 547 22.16 7.14 -2.20
C TYR A 547 23.43 6.59 -1.54
N SER A 548 23.71 5.28 -1.67
CA SER A 548 24.84 4.63 -1.00
C SER A 548 26.21 5.15 -1.47
N THR A 549 26.30 5.78 -2.64
CA THR A 549 27.56 6.32 -3.20
C THR A 549 27.70 7.85 -3.12
N GLY A 550 26.79 8.57 -2.47
CA GLY A 550 26.90 10.03 -2.29
C GLY A 550 25.57 10.78 -2.26
N ARG A 551 25.62 12.11 -2.44
CA ARG A 551 24.41 12.96 -2.44
C ARG A 551 23.49 12.56 -3.60
N ALA A 552 22.20 12.40 -3.31
CA ALA A 552 21.19 12.04 -4.30
C ALA A 552 21.19 12.99 -5.52
N TYR A 553 21.53 14.26 -5.31
CA TYR A 553 21.60 15.30 -6.34
C TYR A 553 22.66 15.05 -7.44
N VAL A 554 23.69 14.23 -7.16
CA VAL A 554 24.77 13.92 -8.10
C VAL A 554 24.46 12.67 -8.93
N ASN A 555 23.39 11.94 -8.58
CA ASN A 555 23.06 10.71 -9.27
C ASN A 555 22.06 10.94 -10.41
N ASP A 556 22.45 10.56 -11.62
CA ASP A 556 21.63 10.72 -12.82
C ASP A 556 20.44 9.75 -12.90
N LEU A 557 20.47 8.68 -12.09
CA LEU A 557 19.43 7.67 -11.93
C LEU A 557 19.42 7.17 -10.49
N LEU A 558 18.23 7.08 -9.90
CA LEU A 558 18.03 6.49 -8.58
C LEU A 558 17.12 5.27 -8.72
N THR A 559 17.61 4.10 -8.33
CA THR A 559 16.84 2.86 -8.35
C THR A 559 16.89 2.14 -7.00
N SER A 560 16.06 1.11 -6.86
CA SER A 560 16.09 0.22 -5.71
C SER A 560 16.56 -1.16 -6.14
N SER A 561 16.75 -2.04 -5.18
CA SER A 561 17.15 -3.42 -5.45
C SER A 561 16.61 -4.35 -4.39
N THR A 562 16.56 -5.63 -4.73
CA THR A 562 16.20 -6.69 -3.80
C THR A 562 16.98 -7.96 -4.12
N ILE A 563 17.00 -8.88 -3.16
CA ILE A 563 17.61 -10.19 -3.30
C ILE A 563 16.48 -11.21 -3.24
N LEU A 564 16.31 -11.97 -4.31
CA LEU A 564 15.35 -13.07 -4.36
C LEU A 564 16.11 -14.33 -3.95
N ASP A 565 15.88 -14.80 -2.72
CA ASP A 565 16.61 -15.91 -2.13
C ASP A 565 15.76 -17.16 -1.90
N TYR A 566 16.44 -18.29 -1.78
CA TYR A 566 15.84 -19.60 -1.56
C TYR A 566 15.10 -19.74 -0.22
N LYS A 567 15.52 -19.02 0.83
CA LYS A 567 14.85 -19.11 2.14
C LYS A 567 13.45 -18.54 2.07
N GLU A 568 13.26 -17.47 1.31
CA GLU A 568 11.96 -16.82 1.16
C GLU A 568 11.12 -17.47 0.06
N TYR A 569 11.71 -17.74 -1.11
CA TYR A 569 10.97 -18.12 -2.33
C TYR A 569 11.20 -19.57 -2.79
N GLY A 570 11.99 -20.37 -2.07
CA GLY A 570 12.40 -21.70 -2.54
C GLY A 570 13.12 -21.62 -3.89
N ASP A 571 12.82 -22.55 -4.81
CA ASP A 571 13.46 -22.59 -6.13
C ASP A 571 12.87 -21.61 -7.16
N ILE A 572 11.84 -20.83 -6.82
CA ILE A 572 11.16 -19.94 -7.77
C ILE A 572 12.12 -18.93 -8.45
N PRO A 573 13.06 -18.27 -7.75
CA PRO A 573 13.99 -17.36 -8.42
C PRO A 573 14.97 -18.07 -9.36
N GLY A 574 15.11 -19.39 -9.25
CA GLY A 574 15.86 -20.22 -10.18
C GLY A 574 15.34 -20.15 -11.60
N TYR A 575 14.01 -20.05 -11.81
CA TYR A 575 13.43 -19.89 -13.15
C TYR A 575 13.89 -18.60 -13.83
N TYR A 576 13.97 -17.50 -13.07
CA TYR A 576 14.50 -16.24 -13.58
C TYR A 576 16.01 -16.30 -13.84
N ALA A 577 16.77 -17.02 -12.99
CA ALA A 577 18.19 -17.27 -13.25
C ALA A 577 18.39 -18.07 -14.56
N GLU A 578 17.57 -19.09 -14.82
CA GLU A 578 17.59 -19.85 -16.07
C GLU A 578 17.19 -19.00 -17.29
N GLN A 579 16.21 -18.11 -17.15
CA GLN A 579 15.85 -17.12 -18.19
C GLN A 579 17.02 -16.17 -18.50
N CYS A 580 17.80 -15.79 -17.49
CA CYS A 580 19.04 -15.04 -17.67
C CYS A 580 20.16 -15.88 -18.32
N GLY A 581 19.96 -17.18 -18.54
CA GLY A 581 20.94 -18.10 -19.14
C GLY A 581 21.93 -18.71 -18.14
N PHE A 582 21.63 -18.72 -16.84
CA PHE A 582 22.41 -19.46 -15.85
C PHE A 582 21.93 -20.91 -15.74
N SER A 583 22.84 -21.83 -15.42
CA SER A 583 22.47 -23.23 -15.22
C SER A 583 21.75 -23.44 -13.89
N TYR A 584 20.87 -24.42 -13.81
CA TYR A 584 20.25 -24.81 -12.53
C TYR A 584 21.27 -25.23 -11.47
N SER A 585 22.42 -25.80 -11.87
CA SER A 585 23.52 -26.10 -10.93
C SER A 585 24.10 -24.83 -10.30
N GLU A 586 24.22 -23.73 -11.06
CA GLU A 586 24.69 -22.45 -10.53
C GLU A 586 23.68 -21.88 -9.52
N TRP A 587 22.38 -21.99 -9.82
CA TRP A 587 21.33 -21.62 -8.86
C TRP A 587 21.41 -22.43 -7.55
N LYS A 588 21.63 -23.75 -7.64
CA LYS A 588 21.78 -24.63 -6.47
C LYS A 588 23.03 -24.36 -5.64
N GLU A 589 24.05 -23.74 -6.22
CA GLU A 589 25.25 -23.32 -5.47
C GLU A 589 25.02 -21.98 -4.76
N VAL A 590 24.43 -21.00 -5.47
CA VAL A 590 24.35 -19.61 -4.98
C VAL A 590 23.08 -19.32 -4.17
N HIS A 591 21.95 -19.97 -4.49
CA HIS A 591 20.65 -19.86 -3.83
C HIS A 591 20.03 -18.44 -3.74
N HIS A 592 20.54 -17.47 -4.48
CA HIS A 592 19.96 -16.14 -4.55
C HIS A 592 20.34 -15.41 -5.84
N ILE A 593 19.47 -14.52 -6.29
CA ILE A 593 19.70 -13.62 -7.43
C ILE A 593 19.40 -12.18 -7.03
N TYR A 594 20.29 -11.27 -7.42
CA TYR A 594 20.18 -9.84 -7.14
C TYR A 594 19.49 -9.14 -8.31
N VAL A 595 18.42 -8.39 -8.04
CA VAL A 595 17.68 -7.67 -9.07
C VAL A 595 17.54 -6.19 -8.74
N LEU A 596 17.57 -5.36 -9.78
CA LEU A 596 17.20 -3.95 -9.70
C LEU A 596 15.67 -3.85 -9.79
N ARG A 597 15.09 -2.91 -9.05
CA ARG A 597 13.64 -2.72 -8.95
C ARG A 597 13.26 -1.27 -9.17
N ALA A 598 12.26 -1.09 -10.02
CA ALA A 598 11.63 0.18 -10.34
C ALA A 598 10.13 0.14 -10.09
N ALA A 599 9.65 0.78 -9.01
CA ALA A 599 8.24 1.13 -8.89
C ALA A 599 7.97 2.38 -9.75
N VAL A 600 7.27 2.22 -10.88
CA VAL A 600 7.07 3.30 -11.87
C VAL A 600 5.91 4.20 -11.46
N MET A 601 6.16 5.03 -10.45
CA MET A 601 5.18 5.95 -9.85
C MET A 601 4.97 7.25 -10.64
N THR A 602 5.86 7.56 -11.60
CA THR A 602 5.80 8.83 -12.35
C THR A 602 4.59 8.87 -13.28
N HIS A 603 3.89 10.00 -13.29
CA HIS A 603 2.76 10.29 -14.17
C HIS A 603 3.17 11.10 -15.41
N CYS A 604 4.35 11.73 -15.39
CA CYS A 604 4.79 12.72 -16.38
C CYS A 604 5.28 12.10 -17.71
N LEU A 605 5.47 10.78 -17.78
CA LEU A 605 6.04 10.08 -18.94
C LEU A 605 4.98 9.38 -19.81
N ARG A 606 3.71 9.79 -19.66
CA ARG A 606 2.61 9.29 -20.48
C ARG A 606 2.65 9.81 -21.92
N ASN A 607 3.16 11.02 -22.15
CA ASN A 607 3.39 11.52 -23.51
C ASN A 607 4.51 10.71 -24.17
N GLU A 608 4.29 10.28 -25.42
CA GLU A 608 5.23 9.40 -26.14
C GLU A 608 6.54 10.10 -26.49
N GLU A 609 6.50 11.34 -26.96
CA GLU A 609 7.70 12.12 -27.30
C GLU A 609 8.56 12.35 -26.06
N HIS A 610 7.97 12.80 -24.95
CA HIS A 610 8.68 12.96 -23.68
C HIS A 610 9.27 11.63 -23.16
N PHE A 611 8.55 10.53 -23.35
CA PHE A 611 9.03 9.20 -22.98
C PHE A 611 10.25 8.77 -23.82
N GLU A 612 10.21 8.97 -25.14
CA GLU A 612 11.33 8.64 -26.02
C GLU A 612 12.59 9.45 -25.67
N GLU A 613 12.44 10.76 -25.43
CA GLU A 613 13.55 11.60 -24.97
C GLU A 613 14.13 11.12 -23.63
N TYR A 614 13.24 10.79 -22.68
CA TYR A 614 13.64 10.23 -21.40
C TYR A 614 14.38 8.89 -21.56
N TRP A 615 13.90 8.01 -22.44
CA TRP A 615 14.52 6.72 -22.72
C TRP A 615 15.92 6.85 -23.31
N GLU A 616 16.13 7.76 -24.27
CA GLU A 616 17.47 8.02 -24.82
C GLU A 616 18.44 8.51 -23.74
N GLN A 617 17.97 9.37 -22.84
CA GLN A 617 18.77 9.80 -21.69
C GLN A 617 19.07 8.64 -20.74
N LEU A 618 18.10 7.77 -20.46
CA LEU A 618 18.26 6.62 -19.58
C LEU A 618 19.28 5.62 -20.14
N LYS A 619 19.22 5.32 -21.44
CA LYS A 619 20.24 4.48 -22.11
C LYS A 619 21.63 5.09 -21.98
N SER A 620 21.78 6.39 -22.19
CA SER A 620 23.06 7.08 -22.03
C SER A 620 23.61 6.95 -20.61
N ILE A 621 22.74 6.98 -19.59
CA ILE A 621 23.14 6.75 -18.19
C ILE A 621 23.61 5.31 -17.99
N PHE A 622 22.87 4.32 -18.51
CA PHE A 622 23.30 2.92 -18.41
C PHE A 622 24.68 2.69 -19.00
N VAL A 623 24.96 3.25 -20.19
CA VAL A 623 26.30 3.21 -20.80
C VAL A 623 27.34 3.81 -19.86
N ARG A 624 27.13 5.02 -19.33
CA ARG A 624 28.08 5.68 -18.42
C ARG A 624 28.36 4.84 -17.16
N LYS A 625 27.32 4.26 -16.55
CA LYS A 625 27.45 3.45 -15.32
C LYS A 625 28.21 2.15 -15.60
N LEU A 626 27.93 1.49 -16.72
CA LEU A 626 28.65 0.28 -17.14
C LEU A 626 30.11 0.59 -17.52
N THR A 627 30.38 1.72 -18.19
CA THR A 627 31.75 2.21 -18.43
C THR A 627 32.52 2.40 -17.14
N GLN A 628 31.92 3.06 -16.14
CA GLN A 628 32.56 3.22 -14.83
C GLN A 628 32.92 1.87 -14.19
N ILE A 629 32.02 0.88 -14.28
CA ILE A 629 32.26 -0.47 -13.73
C ILE A 629 33.39 -1.19 -14.48
N VAL A 630 33.42 -1.09 -15.80
CA VAL A 630 34.50 -1.66 -16.63
C VAL A 630 35.85 -1.01 -16.30
N ASP A 631 35.91 0.31 -16.20
CA ASP A 631 37.14 1.03 -15.83
C ASP A 631 37.65 0.62 -14.44
N GLU A 632 36.75 0.45 -13.47
CA GLU A 632 37.06 -0.05 -12.13
C GLU A 632 37.62 -1.49 -12.17
N LYS A 633 37.06 -2.36 -13.03
CA LYS A 633 37.49 -3.76 -13.24
C LYS A 633 38.87 -3.82 -13.88
N GLU A 634 39.11 -3.06 -14.96
CA GLU A 634 40.40 -3.03 -15.67
C GLU A 634 41.51 -2.45 -14.79
N LYS A 635 41.25 -1.38 -14.01
CA LYS A 635 42.24 -0.83 -13.06
C LYS A 635 42.69 -1.85 -12.02
N LYS A 636 41.75 -2.63 -11.47
CA LYS A 636 42.07 -3.71 -10.52
C LYS A 636 42.88 -4.84 -11.16
N LEU A 637 42.62 -5.15 -12.43
CA LEU A 637 43.39 -6.16 -13.17
C LEU A 637 44.84 -5.70 -13.39
N HIS A 638 45.04 -4.45 -13.82
CA HIS A 638 46.37 -3.87 -14.00
C HIS A 638 47.16 -3.82 -12.68
N GLN A 639 46.53 -3.39 -11.58
CA GLN A 639 47.17 -3.40 -10.26
C GLN A 639 47.60 -4.81 -9.82
N ARG A 640 46.79 -5.85 -10.08
CA ARG A 640 47.18 -7.25 -9.77
C ARG A 640 48.38 -7.72 -10.61
N LEU A 641 48.41 -7.38 -11.90
CA LEU A 641 49.53 -7.71 -12.79
C LEU A 641 50.82 -6.99 -12.38
N ASP A 642 50.73 -5.73 -11.91
CA ASP A 642 51.87 -4.98 -11.37
C ASP A 642 52.38 -5.58 -10.04
N PHE A 643 51.49 -6.08 -9.18
CA PHE A 643 51.89 -6.80 -7.95
C PHE A 643 52.55 -8.15 -8.27
N ASP A 644 52.00 -8.96 -9.19
CA ASP A 644 52.58 -10.27 -9.53
C ASP A 644 53.94 -10.16 -10.26
N THR A 645 54.16 -9.08 -11.02
CA THR A 645 55.46 -8.81 -11.65
C THR A 645 56.50 -8.29 -10.65
N SER A 646 56.09 -7.61 -9.58
CA SER A 646 56.98 -7.17 -8.49
C SER A 646 57.47 -8.28 -7.56
N PHE A 647 56.82 -9.45 -7.56
CA PHE A 647 57.24 -10.65 -6.82
C PHE A 647 58.15 -11.59 -7.64
N LEU A 648 58.28 -11.34 -8.94
CA LEU A 648 59.14 -12.09 -9.88
C LEU A 648 60.41 -11.31 -10.29
N SER A 649 60.64 -10.13 -9.72
CA SER A 649 61.88 -9.34 -9.79
C SER A 649 62.59 -9.35 -8.44
#